data_AF-A0A9E8NDT3-F1
#
_entry.id   AF-A0A9E8NDT3-F1
#
_cell.length_a   1.000
_cell.length_b   1.000
_cell.length_c   1.000
_cell.angle_alpha   90.00
_cell.angle_beta   90.00
_cell.angle_gamma   90.00
#
_symmetry.space_group_name_H-M   'P 1'
#
loop_
_entity.id
_entity.type
_entity.pdbx_description
1 polymer ?
#
loop_
_entity_poly.entity_id
_entity_poly.type
_entity_poly.pdbx_seq_one_letter_code
_entity_poly.pdbx_strand_id
1 'polypeptide(L)'
;MTRYLKFGLYVLLAGVFAYGCKRNTGSGDKAEELAIYKDLSSKRINLPNGWSLTPVGRSLDLDDLPLNLVVSPSKKYLAVTNNGQSTQSITLIDVASEKVLDSAVVAKSYLGLAFSQDEKTIYASGGNDNKILVFKIENQQLVPADPIVLGKPWPVKISPTGIAVDDTQNRIYVVTKEDSALYICDSKTKNTIGKLNLGAAAYTCLLSNDKKELYVSLWGGSRVVIINTETQKISAEIATNKNPNDLLLTKDGKFLYVANGNDNTVALIDLTKRQVSETLTTSLFPDAPVGTTPNGLALSEDEKTLYIANADNNCLAVFDVETKGRSRSIGFVPTGWYPTAVKTIGSKIYVTNGKGFSSKANPKGPNPNLSKVPQQVGPNPQAYVGREQYIGGLFKGTLSIIDAPSAQTLSAYSRVVYANTPYTKKKELNAEGEAGNPIPMKVGDKSPIKYVFYIIKENRTYDQILGDMKEGNGDASLCLFPEKVTPNQHALAREFVLLDNFYVDAEVSADGHNWSSAAYANDYVEKNWVTSYGGRGGTYDYEGQKEIAHPRDGFIWDHALRAGVTFRSYGWFADDGKANIKTLEGKYCPTFEGYDLGYKDIDREAAWEKDFDELVAADKLPRLNTLRFGNDHTSGASVGKPTPFAAVADNDLAVGRFVEHLSKSKIWNESVVFILEDDAQNGPDHVDAHRSIAFVAGGFVKRGFVDHTMYSTSGMLRTMELILGLKPMSQYDAAATPMWRCFSNKPNAATFTSKQAGVDLAQKNVAVNTNSRRSDQFDLSVPDAIDDLIFSEIVWQTVRGEKSIMPAPRRGAFVRLEKRGDDEEEEFDQD
;
A
#
# COMPACT_ATOMS: atom_id res chain seq x y z
N MET A 1 -36.53 -45.97 21.65
CA MET A 1 -36.33 -46.37 20.25
C MET A 1 -35.49 -45.30 19.56
N THR A 2 -34.31 -45.08 20.12
CA THR A 2 -33.51 -43.86 19.99
C THR A 2 -32.06 -44.31 20.15
N ARG A 3 -31.51 -44.96 19.11
CA ARG A 3 -30.08 -45.37 19.11
C ARG A 3 -29.46 -45.75 17.76
N TYR A 4 -30.12 -45.50 16.61
CA TYR A 4 -29.59 -45.97 15.30
C TYR A 4 -29.51 -44.93 14.16
N LEU A 5 -29.52 -43.61 14.46
CA LEU A 5 -29.37 -42.57 13.42
C LEU A 5 -28.21 -41.58 13.67
N LYS A 6 -27.19 -41.97 14.45
CA LYS A 6 -25.98 -41.15 14.69
C LYS A 6 -24.66 -41.79 14.22
N PHE A 7 -24.72 -42.84 13.40
CA PHE A 7 -23.52 -43.52 12.89
C PHE A 7 -23.27 -43.41 11.38
N GLY A 8 -24.09 -42.63 10.65
CA GLY A 8 -24.01 -42.49 9.19
C GLY A 8 -23.35 -41.21 8.65
N LEU A 9 -22.90 -40.29 9.51
CA LEU A 9 -22.40 -38.96 9.06
C LEU A 9 -20.93 -38.68 9.38
N TYR A 10 -20.26 -39.52 10.17
CA TYR A 10 -18.83 -39.36 10.48
C TYR A 10 -17.89 -40.14 9.55
N VAL A 11 -18.41 -41.01 8.67
CA VAL A 11 -17.59 -41.80 7.74
C VAL A 11 -17.46 -41.14 6.36
N LEU A 12 -18.25 -40.09 6.04
CA LEU A 12 -18.11 -39.36 4.77
C LEU A 12 -17.18 -38.13 4.83
N LEU A 13 -16.76 -37.68 6.02
CA LEU A 13 -15.85 -36.54 6.18
C LEU A 13 -14.36 -36.93 6.27
N ALA A 14 -14.05 -38.23 6.37
CA ALA A 14 -12.68 -38.75 6.28
C ALA A 14 -12.35 -39.34 4.89
N GLY A 15 -13.33 -39.43 3.97
CA GLY A 15 -13.20 -40.11 2.67
C GLY A 15 -12.81 -39.22 1.49
N VAL A 16 -12.84 -37.88 1.62
CA VAL A 16 -12.57 -36.95 0.50
C VAL A 16 -11.13 -36.39 0.53
N PHE A 17 -10.36 -36.67 1.58
CA PHE A 17 -8.91 -36.39 1.61
C PHE A 17 -8.04 -37.56 1.08
N ALA A 18 -8.64 -38.67 0.64
CA ALA A 18 -7.90 -39.90 0.29
C ALA A 18 -8.04 -40.38 -1.17
N TYR A 19 -8.74 -39.65 -2.04
CA TYR A 19 -8.83 -39.97 -3.48
C TYR A 19 -8.18 -38.87 -4.33
N GLY A 20 -6.85 -38.81 -4.24
CA GLY A 20 -6.01 -37.90 -5.04
C GLY A 20 -4.51 -38.09 -4.81
N CYS A 21 -4.10 -38.51 -3.61
CA CYS A 21 -2.70 -38.77 -3.30
C CYS A 21 -2.52 -40.19 -2.74
N LYS A 22 -2.55 -41.19 -3.62
CA LYS A 22 -1.77 -42.42 -3.43
C LYS A 22 -0.61 -42.40 -4.42
N ARG A 23 0.33 -41.49 -4.20
CA ARG A 23 1.73 -41.71 -4.55
C ARG A 23 2.46 -41.93 -3.24
N ASN A 24 3.20 -43.02 -3.22
CA ASN A 24 4.00 -43.54 -2.14
C ASN A 24 5.07 -42.49 -1.75
N THR A 25 4.79 -41.58 -0.82
CA THR A 25 5.80 -40.62 -0.34
C THR A 25 6.63 -41.30 0.74
N GLY A 26 7.81 -41.78 0.34
CA GLY A 26 8.78 -42.39 1.24
C GLY A 26 9.24 -41.39 2.31
N SER A 27 9.83 -41.89 3.39
CA SER A 27 10.45 -41.07 4.45
C SER A 27 11.48 -40.05 3.93
N GLY A 28 12.10 -40.33 2.77
CA GLY A 28 13.04 -39.43 2.09
C GLY A 28 12.41 -38.13 1.56
N ASP A 29 11.20 -38.19 1.00
CA ASP A 29 10.55 -37.01 0.39
C ASP A 29 10.21 -35.94 1.45
N LYS A 30 9.83 -36.38 2.65
CA LYS A 30 9.57 -35.47 3.79
C LYS A 30 10.85 -34.85 4.35
N ALA A 31 11.96 -35.58 4.31
CA ALA A 31 13.24 -35.07 4.78
C ALA A 31 13.78 -33.97 3.85
N GLU A 32 13.63 -34.15 2.52
CA GLU A 32 14.00 -33.15 1.52
C GLU A 32 13.13 -31.88 1.62
N GLU A 33 11.80 -32.03 1.69
CA GLU A 33 10.88 -30.90 1.89
C GLU A 33 11.24 -30.10 3.15
N LEU A 34 11.51 -30.80 4.26
CA LEU A 34 11.90 -30.17 5.52
C LEU A 34 13.26 -29.47 5.43
N ALA A 35 14.22 -30.04 4.68
CA ALA A 35 15.52 -29.41 4.46
C ALA A 35 15.38 -28.10 3.66
N ILE A 36 14.59 -28.09 2.58
CA ILE A 36 14.29 -26.89 1.80
C ILE A 36 13.62 -25.84 2.69
N TYR A 37 12.59 -26.23 3.45
CA TYR A 37 11.89 -25.32 4.35
C TYR A 37 12.82 -24.70 5.40
N LYS A 38 13.71 -25.48 6.02
CA LYS A 38 14.66 -25.00 7.03
C LYS A 38 15.69 -24.04 6.43
N ASP A 39 16.29 -24.38 5.28
CA ASP A 39 17.24 -23.50 4.59
C ASP A 39 16.59 -22.15 4.24
N LEU A 40 15.41 -22.17 3.63
CA LEU A 40 14.70 -20.94 3.26
C LEU A 40 14.29 -20.12 4.48
N SER A 41 13.76 -20.77 5.52
CA SER A 41 13.31 -20.07 6.73
C SER A 41 14.45 -19.34 7.45
N SER A 42 15.70 -19.79 7.31
CA SER A 42 16.88 -19.13 7.87
C SER A 42 17.22 -17.79 7.21
N LYS A 43 16.70 -17.54 5.99
CA LYS A 43 16.95 -16.33 5.17
C LYS A 43 15.78 -15.35 5.23
N ARG A 44 14.87 -15.53 6.17
CA ARG A 44 13.65 -14.73 6.30
C ARG A 44 13.96 -13.28 6.65
N ILE A 45 13.30 -12.37 5.94
CA ILE A 45 13.38 -10.92 6.17
C ILE A 45 12.04 -10.46 6.73
N ASN A 46 12.03 -9.67 7.80
CA ASN A 46 10.80 -9.12 8.38
C ASN A 46 10.49 -7.75 7.77
N LEU A 47 9.20 -7.45 7.61
CA LEU A 47 8.68 -6.19 7.11
C LEU A 47 8.02 -5.37 8.23
N PRO A 48 7.96 -4.03 8.10
CA PRO A 48 7.40 -3.11 9.11
C PRO A 48 5.91 -3.34 9.43
N ASN A 49 5.17 -3.99 8.53
CA ASN A 49 3.76 -4.36 8.73
C ASN A 49 3.57 -5.74 9.41
N GLY A 50 4.66 -6.41 9.81
CA GLY A 50 4.64 -7.73 10.43
C GLY A 50 4.67 -8.92 9.46
N TRP A 51 4.61 -8.70 8.14
CA TRP A 51 4.85 -9.74 7.15
C TRP A 51 6.32 -10.12 7.09
N SER A 52 6.62 -11.21 6.38
CA SER A 52 8.00 -11.59 6.08
C SER A 52 8.18 -11.95 4.62
N LEU A 53 9.42 -11.89 4.15
CA LEU A 53 9.83 -12.30 2.82
C LEU A 53 10.80 -13.46 2.89
N THR A 54 10.73 -14.35 1.91
CA THR A 54 11.73 -15.39 1.69
C THR A 54 11.85 -15.64 0.18
N PRO A 55 12.36 -14.66 -0.59
CA PRO A 55 12.41 -14.77 -2.04
C PRO A 55 13.23 -15.99 -2.45
N VAL A 56 12.74 -16.75 -3.44
CA VAL A 56 13.45 -17.91 -3.99
C VAL A 56 14.02 -17.62 -5.38
N GLY A 57 14.89 -18.52 -5.84
CA GLY A 57 15.55 -18.39 -7.13
C GLY A 57 16.72 -17.42 -7.09
N ARG A 58 17.04 -16.88 -8.26
CA ARG A 58 18.05 -15.83 -8.45
C ARG A 58 17.38 -14.54 -8.87
N SER A 59 18.09 -13.41 -8.84
CA SER A 59 17.47 -12.13 -9.16
C SER A 59 18.39 -11.17 -9.89
N LEU A 60 17.77 -10.22 -10.58
CA LEU A 60 18.40 -9.02 -11.12
C LEU A 60 17.84 -7.79 -10.40
N ASP A 61 18.71 -6.81 -10.16
CA ASP A 61 18.26 -5.50 -9.70
C ASP A 61 17.55 -4.77 -10.85
N LEU A 62 16.46 -4.09 -10.52
CA LEU A 62 15.71 -3.21 -11.41
C LEU A 62 15.62 -1.80 -10.80
N ASP A 63 14.96 -0.89 -11.51
CA ASP A 63 14.62 0.43 -11.01
C ASP A 63 13.35 0.37 -10.12
N ASP A 64 12.84 1.55 -9.78
CA ASP A 64 11.70 1.73 -8.88
C ASP A 64 10.38 1.27 -9.51
N LEU A 65 9.59 0.49 -8.75
CA LEU A 65 8.29 -0.08 -9.11
C LEU A 65 8.21 -0.62 -10.57
N PRO A 66 8.87 -1.75 -10.88
CA PRO A 66 8.63 -2.45 -12.15
C PRO A 66 7.17 -2.90 -12.23
N LEU A 67 6.34 -2.29 -13.08
CA LEU A 67 4.90 -2.62 -13.14
C LEU A 67 4.55 -3.67 -14.19
N ASN A 68 5.36 -3.81 -15.24
CA ASN A 68 5.07 -4.77 -16.31
C ASN A 68 6.34 -5.45 -16.82
N LEU A 69 6.16 -6.68 -17.29
CA LEU A 69 7.18 -7.55 -17.87
C LEU A 69 6.58 -8.18 -19.12
N VAL A 70 7.19 -7.97 -20.28
CA VAL A 70 6.75 -8.58 -21.55
C VAL A 70 7.84 -9.41 -22.19
N VAL A 71 7.43 -10.49 -22.86
CA VAL A 71 8.32 -11.43 -23.54
C VAL A 71 8.31 -11.12 -25.03
N SER A 72 9.49 -11.12 -25.67
CA SER A 72 9.58 -10.96 -27.12
C SER A 72 9.01 -12.19 -27.85
N PRO A 73 8.46 -12.06 -29.08
CA PRO A 73 7.92 -13.17 -29.87
C PRO A 73 8.76 -14.46 -29.95
N SER A 74 10.08 -14.34 -30.11
CA SER A 74 11.07 -15.42 -30.15
C SER A 74 11.50 -15.92 -28.76
N LYS A 75 11.07 -15.22 -27.70
CA LYS A 75 11.46 -15.43 -26.30
C LYS A 75 12.94 -15.21 -26.03
N LYS A 76 13.63 -14.48 -26.91
CA LYS A 76 15.03 -14.09 -26.72
C LYS A 76 15.18 -12.99 -25.68
N TYR A 77 14.24 -12.06 -25.66
CA TYR A 77 14.30 -10.89 -24.79
C TYR A 77 13.11 -10.80 -23.84
N LEU A 78 13.37 -10.18 -22.69
CA LEU A 78 12.37 -9.61 -21.82
C LEU A 78 12.51 -8.09 -21.84
N ALA A 79 11.39 -7.38 -21.72
CA ALA A 79 11.38 -5.96 -21.46
C ALA A 79 10.58 -5.66 -20.19
N VAL A 80 11.10 -4.74 -19.38
CA VAL A 80 10.46 -4.25 -18.15
C VAL A 80 10.22 -2.75 -18.26
N THR A 81 9.07 -2.30 -17.74
CA THR A 81 8.78 -0.87 -17.53
C THR A 81 8.82 -0.60 -16.03
N ASN A 82 9.72 0.29 -15.62
CA ASN A 82 9.90 0.72 -14.23
C ASN A 82 9.19 2.08 -14.07
N ASN A 83 8.19 2.14 -13.20
CA ASN A 83 7.23 3.24 -13.14
C ASN A 83 7.13 3.89 -11.76
N GLY A 84 8.13 3.71 -10.91
CA GLY A 84 8.11 4.25 -9.55
C GLY A 84 8.25 5.76 -9.48
N GLN A 85 8.32 6.25 -8.24
CA GLN A 85 8.36 7.69 -7.94
C GLN A 85 9.67 8.31 -8.42
N SER A 86 10.78 7.58 -8.32
CA SER A 86 12.13 8.12 -8.54
C SER A 86 12.57 8.00 -10.01
N THR A 87 13.36 6.98 -10.37
CA THR A 87 13.78 6.73 -11.74
C THR A 87 12.72 5.91 -12.47
N GLN A 88 12.28 6.38 -13.62
CA GLN A 88 11.48 5.59 -14.55
C GLN A 88 12.32 5.18 -15.76
N SER A 89 12.20 3.93 -16.19
CA SER A 89 13.05 3.37 -17.24
C SER A 89 12.39 2.21 -17.98
N ILE A 90 12.87 1.95 -19.19
CA ILE A 90 12.58 0.73 -19.95
C ILE A 90 13.85 -0.12 -19.94
N THR A 91 13.77 -1.33 -19.39
CA THR A 91 14.92 -2.23 -19.26
C THR A 91 14.79 -3.39 -20.25
N LEU A 92 15.86 -3.67 -20.99
CA LEU A 92 15.98 -4.82 -21.89
C LEU A 92 16.85 -5.89 -21.25
N ILE A 93 16.38 -7.14 -21.26
CA ILE A 93 17.04 -8.27 -20.60
C ILE A 93 17.17 -9.42 -21.60
N ASP A 94 18.35 -10.04 -21.63
CA ASP A 94 18.58 -11.26 -22.40
C ASP A 94 18.17 -12.49 -21.59
N VAL A 95 17.32 -13.33 -22.17
CA VAL A 95 16.74 -14.49 -21.48
C VAL A 95 17.78 -15.60 -21.28
N ALA A 96 18.70 -15.77 -22.22
CA ALA A 96 19.67 -16.86 -22.20
C ALA A 96 20.77 -16.64 -21.15
N SER A 97 21.33 -15.44 -21.13
CA SER A 97 22.37 -15.04 -20.19
C SER A 97 21.83 -14.51 -18.87
N GLU A 98 20.53 -14.18 -18.80
CA GLU A 98 19.87 -13.60 -17.64
C GLU A 98 20.55 -12.34 -17.16
N LYS A 99 20.83 -11.43 -18.10
CA LYS A 99 21.49 -10.16 -17.82
C LYS A 99 20.67 -9.01 -18.37
N VAL A 100 20.66 -7.92 -17.62
CA VAL A 100 20.26 -6.62 -18.15
C VAL A 100 21.24 -6.26 -19.26
N LEU A 101 20.70 -6.07 -20.47
CA LEU A 101 21.46 -5.64 -21.64
C LEU A 101 21.56 -4.12 -21.69
N ASP A 102 20.45 -3.45 -21.42
CA ASP A 102 20.35 -1.99 -21.43
C ASP A 102 19.17 -1.51 -20.57
N SER A 103 19.24 -0.27 -20.09
CA SER A 103 18.15 0.39 -19.39
C SER A 103 18.07 1.86 -19.80
N ALA A 104 17.02 2.21 -20.53
CA ALA A 104 16.78 3.57 -21.01
C ALA A 104 15.93 4.34 -20.00
N VAL A 105 16.51 5.34 -19.34
CA VAL A 105 15.76 6.25 -18.47
C VAL A 105 14.79 7.10 -19.29
N VAL A 106 13.56 7.23 -18.82
CA VAL A 106 12.48 7.96 -19.49
C VAL A 106 11.85 9.01 -18.57
N ALA A 107 11.34 10.09 -19.16
CA ALA A 107 10.72 11.17 -18.39
C ALA A 107 9.45 10.71 -17.66
N LYS A 108 8.59 10.00 -18.38
CA LYS A 108 7.34 9.43 -17.87
C LYS A 108 7.05 8.13 -18.58
N SER A 109 6.50 7.20 -17.82
CA SER A 109 6.06 5.91 -18.27
C SER A 109 4.95 5.40 -17.37
N TYR A 110 4.26 4.39 -17.87
CA TYR A 110 3.29 3.62 -17.10
C TYR A 110 3.31 2.17 -17.62
N LEU A 111 2.34 1.37 -17.19
CA LEU A 111 2.17 -0.06 -17.48
C LEU A 111 2.45 -0.51 -18.93
N GLY A 112 2.06 0.28 -19.95
CA GLY A 112 2.08 -0.14 -21.35
C GLY A 112 3.45 -0.50 -21.87
N LEU A 113 3.60 -1.71 -22.39
CA LEU A 113 4.84 -2.20 -22.97
C LEU A 113 4.54 -3.30 -23.99
N ALA A 114 5.13 -3.24 -25.18
CA ALA A 114 4.96 -4.25 -26.23
C ALA A 114 6.16 -4.29 -27.18
N PHE A 115 6.52 -5.49 -27.65
CA PHE A 115 7.45 -5.66 -28.77
C PHE A 115 6.70 -5.59 -30.11
N SER A 116 7.38 -5.12 -31.17
CA SER A 116 6.98 -5.45 -32.54
C SER A 116 7.21 -6.94 -32.82
N GLN A 117 6.47 -7.48 -33.79
CA GLN A 117 6.51 -8.88 -34.21
C GLN A 117 7.90 -9.32 -34.69
N ASP A 118 8.66 -8.38 -35.28
CA ASP A 118 10.04 -8.61 -35.73
C ASP A 118 11.09 -8.38 -34.63
N GLU A 119 10.65 -8.03 -33.42
CA GLU A 119 11.46 -7.78 -32.23
C GLU A 119 12.48 -6.65 -32.36
N LYS A 120 12.34 -5.78 -33.38
CA LYS A 120 13.26 -4.65 -33.59
C LYS A 120 12.80 -3.38 -32.89
N THR A 121 11.57 -3.35 -32.39
CA THR A 121 10.97 -2.17 -31.76
C THR A 121 10.29 -2.53 -30.45
N ILE A 122 10.43 -1.68 -29.45
CA ILE A 122 9.62 -1.67 -28.24
C ILE A 122 8.77 -0.40 -28.23
N TYR A 123 7.49 -0.58 -27.95
CA TYR A 123 6.53 0.47 -27.68
C TYR A 123 6.28 0.51 -26.18
N ALA A 124 6.41 1.68 -25.56
CA ALA A 124 6.13 1.86 -24.15
C ALA A 124 5.17 3.03 -23.93
N SER A 125 4.30 2.94 -22.93
CA SER A 125 3.48 4.08 -22.55
C SER A 125 4.36 5.22 -22.04
N GLY A 126 4.09 6.45 -22.48
CA GLY A 126 4.65 7.67 -21.91
C GLY A 126 3.85 8.23 -20.73
N GLY A 127 2.86 7.49 -20.21
CA GLY A 127 1.98 7.93 -19.13
C GLY A 127 1.37 9.32 -19.39
N ASN A 128 1.42 10.21 -18.41
CA ASN A 128 0.85 11.55 -18.52
C ASN A 128 1.57 12.50 -19.51
N ASP A 129 2.58 12.05 -20.27
CA ASP A 129 3.04 12.76 -21.48
C ASP A 129 2.15 12.50 -22.70
N ASN A 130 1.13 11.64 -22.57
CA ASN A 130 0.10 11.40 -23.58
C ASN A 130 0.67 10.98 -24.94
N LYS A 131 1.69 10.13 -24.90
CA LYS A 131 2.39 9.59 -26.06
C LYS A 131 2.79 8.14 -25.82
N ILE A 132 3.09 7.43 -26.90
CA ILE A 132 3.73 6.12 -26.90
C ILE A 132 5.20 6.36 -27.24
N LEU A 133 6.09 6.00 -26.32
CA LEU A 133 7.53 5.98 -26.54
C LEU A 133 7.89 4.83 -27.47
N VAL A 134 8.87 5.05 -28.34
CA VAL A 134 9.33 4.07 -29.32
C VAL A 134 10.83 3.90 -29.17
N PHE A 135 11.29 2.67 -29.00
CA PHE A 135 12.71 2.31 -28.94
C PHE A 135 13.02 1.28 -30.01
N LYS A 136 14.10 1.48 -30.76
CA LYS A 136 14.70 0.47 -31.63
C LYS A 136 15.68 -0.37 -30.84
N ILE A 137 15.73 -1.67 -31.13
CA ILE A 137 16.73 -2.58 -30.57
C ILE A 137 17.87 -2.70 -31.57
N GLU A 138 18.97 -2.03 -31.29
CA GLU A 138 20.16 -2.00 -32.14
C GLU A 138 21.37 -2.42 -31.31
N ASN A 139 22.10 -3.44 -31.76
CA ASN A 139 23.27 -3.96 -31.03
C ASN A 139 22.99 -4.28 -29.55
N GLN A 140 21.79 -4.80 -29.23
CA GLN A 140 21.33 -5.11 -27.87
C GLN A 140 21.11 -3.86 -26.98
N GLN A 141 20.99 -2.69 -27.57
CA GLN A 141 20.70 -1.42 -26.89
C GLN A 141 19.36 -0.85 -27.31
N LEU A 142 18.74 -0.07 -26.42
CA LEU A 142 17.50 0.66 -26.63
C LEU A 142 17.81 2.04 -27.19
N VAL A 143 17.61 2.21 -28.49
CA VAL A 143 17.81 3.48 -29.19
C VAL A 143 16.46 4.21 -29.33
N PRO A 144 16.25 5.37 -28.69
CA PRO A 144 15.01 6.12 -28.81
C PRO A 144 14.72 6.53 -30.26
N ALA A 145 13.45 6.45 -30.67
CA ALA A 145 12.93 6.92 -31.95
C ALA A 145 11.72 7.85 -31.74
N ASP A 146 11.23 8.56 -32.77
CA ASP A 146 10.15 9.52 -32.54
C ASP A 146 8.89 8.82 -32.00
N PRO A 147 8.27 9.38 -30.95
CA PRO A 147 7.09 8.80 -30.32
C PRO A 147 5.84 8.95 -31.18
N ILE A 148 4.78 8.24 -30.81
CA ILE A 148 3.43 8.42 -31.34
C ILE A 148 2.66 9.29 -30.35
N VAL A 149 2.22 10.47 -30.77
CA VAL A 149 1.59 11.46 -29.89
C VAL A 149 0.07 11.29 -29.91
N LEU A 150 -0.54 11.06 -28.75
CA LEU A 150 -2.01 10.97 -28.59
C LEU A 150 -2.64 12.34 -28.25
N GLY A 151 -1.85 13.21 -27.61
CA GLY A 151 -2.26 14.57 -27.27
C GLY A 151 -1.13 15.37 -26.64
N LYS A 152 -1.42 16.61 -26.23
CA LYS A 152 -0.47 17.41 -25.46
C LYS A 152 -0.17 16.72 -24.12
N PRO A 153 1.01 16.93 -23.50
CA PRO A 153 1.29 16.45 -22.15
C PRO A 153 0.30 16.98 -21.09
N TRP A 154 0.38 16.43 -19.87
CA TRP A 154 -0.30 16.95 -18.68
C TRP A 154 -0.25 18.49 -18.61
N PRO A 155 -1.36 19.20 -18.28
CA PRO A 155 -2.60 18.73 -17.63
C PRO A 155 -3.70 18.23 -18.58
N VAL A 156 -3.42 18.00 -19.87
CA VAL A 156 -4.39 17.28 -20.71
C VAL A 156 -4.50 15.84 -20.20
N LYS A 157 -5.72 15.43 -19.87
CA LYS A 157 -6.02 14.17 -19.18
C LYS A 157 -6.25 13.05 -20.19
N ILE A 158 -5.20 12.34 -20.62
CA ILE A 158 -5.31 11.12 -21.46
C ILE A 158 -4.68 9.95 -20.70
N SER A 159 -3.37 9.96 -20.49
CA SER A 159 -2.60 8.94 -19.76
C SER A 159 -2.73 7.53 -20.35
N PRO A 160 -1.91 7.18 -21.36
CA PRO A 160 -1.86 5.85 -21.94
C PRO A 160 -1.45 4.81 -20.91
N THR A 161 -2.12 3.67 -20.91
CA THR A 161 -1.84 2.53 -20.03
C THR A 161 -1.45 1.34 -20.90
N GLY A 162 -2.25 0.29 -21.05
CA GLY A 162 -1.89 -0.88 -21.86
C GLY A 162 -1.81 -0.62 -23.36
N ILE A 163 -0.96 -1.40 -24.02
CA ILE A 163 -0.63 -1.31 -25.44
C ILE A 163 -0.69 -2.71 -26.06
N ALA A 164 -1.33 -2.83 -27.23
CA ALA A 164 -1.29 -4.02 -28.08
C ALA A 164 -0.91 -3.63 -29.53
N VAL A 165 -0.07 -4.45 -30.17
CA VAL A 165 0.50 -4.15 -31.49
C VAL A 165 -0.01 -5.15 -32.53
N ASP A 166 -0.49 -4.64 -33.66
CA ASP A 166 -0.78 -5.40 -34.87
C ASP A 166 0.04 -4.88 -36.06
N ASP A 167 1.24 -5.42 -36.22
CA ASP A 167 2.12 -5.07 -37.33
C ASP A 167 1.58 -5.47 -38.70
N THR A 168 0.63 -6.42 -38.78
CA THR A 168 0.08 -6.84 -40.07
C THR A 168 -0.83 -5.77 -40.69
N GLN A 169 -1.49 -4.99 -39.83
CA GLN A 169 -2.31 -3.84 -40.25
C GLN A 169 -1.63 -2.49 -39.98
N ASN A 170 -0.39 -2.49 -39.48
CA ASN A 170 0.32 -1.31 -38.98
C ASN A 170 -0.47 -0.56 -37.90
N ARG A 171 -1.11 -1.28 -36.97
CA ARG A 171 -1.94 -0.69 -35.92
C ARG A 171 -1.33 -0.87 -34.55
N ILE A 172 -1.49 0.15 -33.70
CA ILE A 172 -1.22 0.08 -32.28
C ILE A 172 -2.49 0.50 -31.55
N TYR A 173 -2.98 -0.39 -30.69
CA TYR A 173 -4.13 -0.17 -29.83
C TYR A 173 -3.61 0.26 -28.46
N VAL A 174 -4.09 1.39 -27.96
CA VAL A 174 -3.64 1.95 -26.68
C VAL A 174 -4.83 2.39 -25.87
N VAL A 175 -4.97 1.84 -24.68
CA VAL A 175 -6.04 2.23 -23.75
C VAL A 175 -5.54 3.25 -22.75
N THR A 176 -6.47 4.04 -22.19
CA THR A 176 -6.12 5.20 -21.36
C THR A 176 -6.94 5.22 -20.08
N LYS A 177 -6.37 5.76 -19.00
CA LYS A 177 -7.03 5.82 -17.68
C LYS A 177 -7.76 7.14 -17.42
N GLU A 178 -7.24 8.28 -17.88
CA GLU A 178 -7.78 9.59 -17.47
C GLU A 178 -8.97 10.03 -18.33
N ASP A 179 -8.96 9.77 -19.64
CA ASP A 179 -10.10 10.01 -20.54
C ASP A 179 -10.89 8.75 -20.90
N SER A 180 -10.56 7.60 -20.32
CA SER A 180 -11.31 6.35 -20.44
C SER A 180 -11.55 5.94 -21.91
N ALA A 181 -10.50 5.89 -22.72
CA ALA A 181 -10.61 5.69 -24.16
C ALA A 181 -9.67 4.60 -24.71
N LEU A 182 -10.04 4.05 -25.86
CA LEU A 182 -9.14 3.32 -26.75
C LEU A 182 -8.72 4.27 -27.88
N TYR A 183 -7.41 4.41 -28.06
CA TYR A 183 -6.77 5.04 -29.21
C TYR A 183 -6.27 3.96 -30.17
N ILE A 184 -6.48 4.17 -31.46
CA ILE A 184 -5.95 3.32 -32.53
C ILE A 184 -5.01 4.19 -33.34
N CYS A 185 -3.74 3.84 -33.34
CA CYS A 185 -2.68 4.58 -34.02
C CYS A 185 -2.11 3.77 -35.18
N ASP A 186 -1.71 4.44 -36.25
CA ASP A 186 -0.96 3.83 -37.33
C ASP A 186 0.55 3.86 -36.98
N SER A 187 1.19 2.69 -36.96
CA SER A 187 2.58 2.53 -36.49
C SER A 187 3.62 3.13 -37.44
N LYS A 188 3.27 3.40 -38.70
CA LYS A 188 4.18 3.96 -39.72
C LYS A 188 4.09 5.47 -39.79
N THR A 189 2.88 5.99 -39.92
CA THR A 189 2.59 7.42 -40.01
C THR A 189 2.57 8.10 -38.64
N LYS A 190 2.49 7.31 -37.55
CA LYS A 190 2.46 7.78 -36.15
C LYS A 190 1.23 8.65 -35.83
N ASN A 191 0.16 8.51 -36.61
CA ASN A 191 -1.07 9.26 -36.43
C ASN A 191 -2.11 8.43 -35.68
N THR A 192 -2.93 9.10 -34.86
CA THR A 192 -4.16 8.50 -34.34
C THR A 192 -5.20 8.44 -35.46
N ILE A 193 -5.66 7.23 -35.78
CA ILE A 193 -6.63 6.94 -36.85
C ILE A 193 -8.01 6.55 -36.32
N GLY A 194 -8.14 6.31 -35.02
CA GLY A 194 -9.41 6.00 -34.37
C GLY A 194 -9.37 6.30 -32.87
N LYS A 195 -10.53 6.65 -32.32
CA LYS A 195 -10.75 6.84 -30.88
C LYS A 195 -12.13 6.32 -30.50
N LEU A 196 -12.21 5.54 -29.42
CA LEU A 196 -13.44 4.96 -28.89
C LEU A 196 -13.54 5.23 -27.38
N ASN A 197 -14.68 5.70 -26.91
CA ASN A 197 -14.94 5.88 -25.48
C ASN A 197 -15.27 4.51 -24.85
N LEU A 198 -14.58 4.18 -23.75
CA LEU A 198 -14.74 2.93 -23.00
C LEU A 198 -15.66 3.07 -21.78
N GLY A 199 -15.99 4.29 -21.37
CA GLY A 199 -16.90 4.58 -20.26
C GLY A 199 -16.29 4.47 -18.86
N ALA A 200 -15.11 3.86 -18.71
CA ALA A 200 -14.36 3.80 -17.45
C ALA A 200 -12.84 3.70 -17.71
N ALA A 201 -12.05 4.04 -16.69
CA ALA A 201 -10.59 3.96 -16.74
C ALA A 201 -10.14 2.54 -17.10
N ALA A 202 -9.27 2.41 -18.11
CA ALA A 202 -8.77 1.13 -18.60
C ALA A 202 -7.37 0.83 -18.06
N TYR A 203 -7.13 -0.44 -17.72
CA TYR A 203 -5.82 -0.91 -17.25
C TYR A 203 -4.96 -1.42 -18.41
N THR A 204 -5.39 -2.48 -19.10
CA THR A 204 -4.65 -3.03 -20.24
C THR A 204 -5.54 -3.51 -21.38
N CYS A 205 -4.92 -3.85 -22.51
CA CYS A 205 -5.59 -4.44 -23.66
C CYS A 205 -4.77 -5.59 -24.27
N LEU A 206 -5.45 -6.57 -24.87
CA LEU A 206 -4.86 -7.76 -25.46
C LEU A 206 -5.59 -8.14 -26.75
N LEU A 207 -4.86 -8.38 -27.84
CA LEU A 207 -5.43 -8.83 -29.10
C LEU A 207 -5.76 -10.32 -29.06
N SER A 208 -6.85 -10.72 -29.74
CA SER A 208 -7.11 -12.12 -30.06
C SER A 208 -6.01 -12.68 -30.99
N ASN A 209 -5.84 -14.00 -31.01
CA ASN A 209 -4.83 -14.66 -31.85
C ASN A 209 -5.01 -14.36 -33.35
N ASP A 210 -6.27 -14.22 -33.80
CA ASP A 210 -6.62 -13.83 -35.18
C ASP A 210 -6.72 -12.31 -35.39
N LYS A 211 -6.50 -11.53 -34.33
CA LYS A 211 -6.49 -10.07 -34.29
C LYS A 211 -7.81 -9.39 -34.67
N LYS A 212 -8.92 -10.14 -34.72
CA LYS A 212 -10.25 -9.60 -35.01
C LYS A 212 -10.93 -8.97 -33.80
N GLU A 213 -10.45 -9.31 -32.61
CA GLU A 213 -10.96 -8.77 -31.35
C GLU A 213 -9.83 -8.19 -30.50
N LEU A 214 -10.17 -7.17 -29.73
CA LEU A 214 -9.35 -6.60 -28.68
C LEU A 214 -10.10 -6.72 -27.36
N TYR A 215 -9.49 -7.39 -26.38
CA TYR A 215 -9.99 -7.50 -25.02
C TYR A 215 -9.40 -6.36 -24.17
N VAL A 216 -10.23 -5.65 -23.41
CA VAL A 216 -9.80 -4.50 -22.60
C VAL A 216 -10.32 -4.66 -21.18
N SER A 217 -9.43 -4.59 -20.18
CA SER A 217 -9.82 -4.57 -18.77
C SER A 217 -10.18 -3.14 -18.35
N LEU A 218 -11.43 -2.94 -17.95
CA LEU A 218 -11.90 -1.66 -17.42
C LEU A 218 -11.77 -1.65 -15.90
N TRP A 219 -10.63 -1.13 -15.45
CA TRP A 219 -10.23 -1.06 -14.05
C TRP A 219 -11.31 -0.42 -13.16
N GLY A 220 -11.81 0.75 -13.56
CA GLY A 220 -12.89 1.45 -12.85
C GLY A 220 -14.29 0.92 -13.16
N GLY A 221 -14.42 -0.04 -14.09
CA GLY A 221 -15.71 -0.52 -14.61
C GLY A 221 -16.11 -1.92 -14.15
N SER A 222 -15.23 -2.64 -13.44
CA SER A 222 -15.42 -4.04 -13.00
C SER A 222 -15.90 -4.97 -14.14
N ARG A 223 -15.31 -4.81 -15.33
CA ARG A 223 -15.64 -5.62 -16.50
C ARG A 223 -14.49 -5.70 -17.51
N VAL A 224 -14.57 -6.67 -18.40
CA VAL A 224 -13.81 -6.72 -19.66
C VAL A 224 -14.73 -6.34 -20.81
N VAL A 225 -14.28 -5.43 -21.67
CA VAL A 225 -14.98 -5.13 -22.93
C VAL A 225 -14.26 -5.78 -24.11
N ILE A 226 -15.05 -6.27 -25.06
CA ILE A 226 -14.57 -6.88 -26.30
C ILE A 226 -14.85 -5.90 -27.43
N ILE A 227 -13.83 -5.57 -28.20
CA ILE A 227 -13.91 -4.60 -29.30
C ILE A 227 -13.60 -5.33 -30.59
N ASN A 228 -14.47 -5.19 -31.60
CA ASN A 228 -14.18 -5.67 -32.94
C ASN A 228 -13.18 -4.72 -33.62
N THR A 229 -12.03 -5.23 -34.06
CA THR A 229 -10.92 -4.42 -34.58
C THR A 229 -11.16 -3.87 -35.99
N GLU A 230 -12.08 -4.46 -36.75
CA GLU A 230 -12.47 -4.00 -38.07
C GLU A 230 -13.49 -2.85 -37.97
N THR A 231 -14.57 -3.06 -37.22
CA THR A 231 -15.63 -2.05 -37.06
C THR A 231 -15.28 -0.97 -36.04
N GLN A 232 -14.26 -1.20 -35.19
CA GLN A 232 -13.83 -0.33 -34.09
C GLN A 232 -14.96 -0.01 -33.11
N LYS A 233 -15.74 -1.04 -32.73
CA LYS A 233 -16.90 -0.92 -31.84
C LYS A 233 -16.84 -1.97 -30.74
N ILE A 234 -17.35 -1.61 -29.57
CA ILE A 234 -17.60 -2.57 -28.49
C ILE A 234 -18.65 -3.58 -28.99
N SER A 235 -18.29 -4.86 -28.99
CA SER A 235 -19.13 -5.97 -29.42
C SER A 235 -19.72 -6.74 -28.25
N ALA A 236 -19.09 -6.69 -27.07
CA ALA A 236 -19.63 -7.25 -25.82
C ALA A 236 -18.97 -6.63 -24.59
N GLU A 237 -19.63 -6.77 -23.44
CA GLU A 237 -19.10 -6.47 -22.12
C GLU A 237 -19.35 -7.67 -21.20
N ILE A 238 -18.35 -8.04 -20.41
CA ILE A 238 -18.40 -9.19 -19.51
C ILE A 238 -18.04 -8.70 -18.12
N ALA A 239 -19.00 -8.75 -17.19
CA ALA A 239 -18.77 -8.37 -15.81
C ALA A 239 -17.72 -9.26 -15.15
N THR A 240 -16.88 -8.64 -14.32
CA THR A 240 -15.87 -9.29 -13.47
C THR A 240 -15.99 -8.74 -12.05
N ASN A 241 -15.02 -9.03 -11.19
CA ASN A 241 -14.95 -8.43 -9.87
C ASN A 241 -14.19 -7.09 -9.93
N LYS A 242 -14.01 -6.44 -8.77
CA LYS A 242 -13.44 -5.08 -8.69
C LYS A 242 -12.01 -5.03 -9.19
N ASN A 243 -11.71 -3.94 -9.91
CA ASN A 243 -10.39 -3.63 -10.46
C ASN A 243 -9.81 -4.75 -11.35
N PRO A 244 -10.48 -5.16 -12.44
CA PRO A 244 -9.89 -6.09 -13.39
C PRO A 244 -8.65 -5.44 -14.01
N ASN A 245 -7.53 -6.16 -13.99
CA ASN A 245 -6.22 -5.65 -14.40
C ASN A 245 -5.59 -6.52 -15.51
N ASP A 246 -4.62 -7.38 -15.21
CA ASP A 246 -3.88 -8.19 -16.18
C ASP A 246 -4.80 -9.18 -16.92
N LEU A 247 -4.46 -9.42 -18.19
CA LEU A 247 -5.22 -10.24 -19.13
C LEU A 247 -4.32 -11.32 -19.70
N LEU A 248 -4.75 -12.58 -19.62
CA LEU A 248 -3.99 -13.72 -20.15
C LEU A 248 -4.87 -14.65 -20.99
N LEU A 249 -4.62 -14.66 -22.30
CA LEU A 249 -5.33 -15.48 -23.29
C LEU A 249 -4.66 -16.85 -23.44
N THR A 250 -5.45 -17.92 -23.55
CA THR A 250 -4.95 -19.25 -23.88
C THR A 250 -4.49 -19.36 -25.34
N LYS A 251 -3.59 -20.29 -25.63
CA LYS A 251 -3.04 -20.53 -26.98
C LYS A 251 -4.12 -20.85 -28.01
N ASP A 252 -5.20 -21.51 -27.59
CA ASP A 252 -6.35 -21.81 -28.46
C ASP A 252 -7.31 -20.63 -28.66
N GLY A 253 -7.11 -19.52 -27.94
CA GLY A 253 -7.90 -18.29 -28.02
C GLY A 253 -9.32 -18.41 -27.45
N LYS A 254 -9.65 -19.48 -26.72
CA LYS A 254 -11.02 -19.72 -26.21
C LYS A 254 -11.26 -19.20 -24.81
N PHE A 255 -10.21 -19.02 -24.02
CA PHE A 255 -10.32 -18.66 -22.61
C PHE A 255 -9.42 -17.47 -22.27
N LEU A 256 -9.96 -16.56 -21.45
CA LEU A 256 -9.25 -15.38 -20.97
C LEU A 256 -9.27 -15.35 -19.45
N TYR A 257 -8.09 -15.38 -18.83
CA TYR A 257 -7.93 -15.14 -17.40
C TYR A 257 -7.83 -13.63 -17.14
N VAL A 258 -8.51 -13.16 -16.10
CA VAL A 258 -8.57 -11.75 -15.70
C VAL A 258 -8.32 -11.65 -14.20
N ALA A 259 -7.24 -10.99 -13.80
CA ALA A 259 -6.96 -10.73 -12.38
C ALA A 259 -7.79 -9.54 -11.87
N ASN A 260 -8.31 -9.64 -10.65
CA ASN A 260 -9.12 -8.60 -10.01
C ASN A 260 -8.37 -8.06 -8.78
N GLY A 261 -7.63 -6.96 -8.96
CA GLY A 261 -6.65 -6.47 -7.98
C GLY A 261 -7.24 -5.87 -6.70
N ASN A 262 -8.51 -5.47 -6.70
CA ASN A 262 -9.23 -5.01 -5.51
C ASN A 262 -10.20 -6.10 -5.03
N ASP A 263 -9.78 -7.35 -5.19
CA ASP A 263 -10.42 -8.57 -4.71
C ASP A 263 -9.32 -9.64 -4.52
N ASN A 264 -9.71 -10.87 -4.20
CA ASN A 264 -8.80 -12.01 -4.03
C ASN A 264 -8.92 -13.02 -5.18
N THR A 265 -9.32 -12.58 -6.38
CA THR A 265 -9.82 -13.49 -7.41
C THR A 265 -9.22 -13.29 -8.80
N VAL A 266 -9.24 -14.38 -9.57
CA VAL A 266 -9.03 -14.38 -11.03
C VAL A 266 -10.27 -14.97 -11.69
N ALA A 267 -10.86 -14.25 -12.65
CA ALA A 267 -11.97 -14.74 -13.46
C ALA A 267 -11.46 -15.47 -14.71
N LEU A 268 -12.05 -16.63 -15.04
CA LEU A 268 -11.83 -17.35 -16.29
C LEU A 268 -13.03 -17.15 -17.21
N ILE A 269 -12.87 -16.34 -18.24
CA ILE A 269 -13.92 -16.06 -19.23
C ILE A 269 -13.85 -17.09 -20.35
N ASP A 270 -14.98 -17.73 -20.65
CA ASP A 270 -15.18 -18.53 -21.87
C ASP A 270 -15.58 -17.56 -22.99
N LEU A 271 -14.67 -17.30 -23.93
CA LEU A 271 -14.87 -16.31 -25.01
C LEU A 271 -15.87 -16.79 -26.06
N THR A 272 -16.12 -18.10 -26.16
CA THR A 272 -17.15 -18.64 -27.06
C THR A 272 -18.54 -18.29 -26.53
N LYS A 273 -18.71 -18.37 -25.20
CA LYS A 273 -19.98 -18.04 -24.52
C LYS A 273 -20.07 -16.59 -24.06
N ARG A 274 -18.95 -15.85 -24.06
CA ARG A 274 -18.80 -14.47 -23.56
C ARG A 274 -19.29 -14.30 -22.12
N GLN A 275 -18.87 -15.22 -21.24
CA GLN A 275 -19.23 -15.17 -19.82
C GLN A 275 -18.11 -15.74 -18.95
N VAL A 276 -18.08 -15.34 -17.69
CA VAL A 276 -17.24 -15.97 -16.67
C VAL A 276 -17.70 -17.43 -16.50
N SER A 277 -16.77 -18.36 -16.69
CA SER A 277 -16.98 -19.81 -16.56
C SER A 277 -16.47 -20.37 -15.24
N GLU A 278 -15.52 -19.69 -14.61
CA GLU A 278 -14.91 -20.06 -13.34
C GLU A 278 -14.34 -18.80 -12.65
N THR A 279 -14.33 -18.79 -11.32
CA THR A 279 -13.63 -17.76 -10.51
C THR A 279 -12.69 -18.47 -9.55
N LEU A 280 -11.39 -18.23 -9.72
CA LEU A 280 -10.34 -18.78 -8.87
C LEU A 280 -10.14 -17.82 -7.71
N THR A 281 -10.13 -18.34 -6.48
CA THR A 281 -9.75 -17.55 -5.29
C THR A 281 -8.28 -17.80 -4.99
N THR A 282 -7.46 -16.76 -5.01
CA THR A 282 -5.99 -16.86 -5.00
C THR A 282 -5.38 -16.60 -3.63
N SER A 283 -6.20 -16.20 -2.65
CA SER A 283 -5.80 -15.99 -1.27
C SER A 283 -5.28 -17.28 -0.63
N LEU A 284 -4.43 -17.14 0.38
CA LEU A 284 -3.91 -18.27 1.17
C LEU A 284 -5.03 -19.09 1.84
N PHE A 285 -6.18 -18.45 2.08
CA PHE A 285 -7.38 -19.08 2.63
C PHE A 285 -8.60 -18.68 1.76
N PRO A 286 -9.44 -19.62 1.28
CA PRO A 286 -10.46 -19.35 0.26
C PRO A 286 -11.50 -18.26 0.58
N ASP A 287 -11.75 -17.97 1.85
CA ASP A 287 -12.73 -17.00 2.31
C ASP A 287 -12.06 -15.83 3.06
N ALA A 288 -10.76 -15.61 2.85
CA ALA A 288 -10.03 -14.51 3.47
C ALA A 288 -10.62 -13.13 3.11
N PRO A 289 -10.53 -12.13 4.02
CA PRO A 289 -10.75 -10.72 3.70
C PRO A 289 -9.86 -10.26 2.54
N VAL A 290 -10.13 -9.07 2.01
CA VAL A 290 -9.28 -8.47 0.98
C VAL A 290 -7.85 -8.27 1.46
N GLY A 291 -6.90 -8.17 0.52
CA GLY A 291 -5.46 -8.07 0.81
C GLY A 291 -4.61 -9.17 0.14
N THR A 292 -5.09 -9.76 -0.96
CA THR A 292 -4.31 -10.68 -1.81
C THR A 292 -3.72 -9.97 -3.03
N THR A 293 -4.55 -9.15 -3.69
CA THR A 293 -4.16 -8.24 -4.78
C THR A 293 -3.47 -8.95 -5.94
N PRO A 294 -4.19 -9.81 -6.69
CA PRO A 294 -3.64 -10.43 -7.88
C PRO A 294 -3.36 -9.37 -8.95
N ASN A 295 -2.10 -9.26 -9.38
CA ASN A 295 -1.63 -8.20 -10.28
C ASN A 295 -1.08 -8.72 -11.62
N GLY A 296 -0.62 -9.97 -11.68
CA GLY A 296 0.00 -10.53 -12.88
C GLY A 296 -0.29 -12.01 -13.07
N LEU A 297 -0.40 -12.44 -14.34
CA LEU A 297 -0.77 -13.80 -14.73
C LEU A 297 0.21 -14.41 -15.73
N ALA A 298 0.54 -15.69 -15.55
CA ALA A 298 1.29 -16.47 -16.53
C ALA A 298 0.89 -17.96 -16.54
N LEU A 299 0.75 -18.54 -17.73
CA LEU A 299 0.55 -19.97 -17.92
C LEU A 299 1.89 -20.63 -18.21
N SER A 300 2.12 -21.83 -17.66
CA SER A 300 3.21 -22.70 -18.13
C SER A 300 3.11 -22.95 -19.63
N GLU A 301 4.23 -23.33 -20.27
CA GLU A 301 4.27 -23.57 -21.72
C GLU A 301 3.26 -24.63 -22.19
N ASP A 302 2.90 -25.59 -21.35
CA ASP A 302 1.89 -26.61 -21.65
C ASP A 302 0.45 -26.20 -21.27
N GLU A 303 0.27 -24.97 -20.74
CA GLU A 303 -0.98 -24.40 -20.24
C GLU A 303 -1.70 -25.21 -19.16
N LYS A 304 -0.95 -26.07 -18.45
CA LYS A 304 -1.47 -26.88 -17.34
C LYS A 304 -1.35 -26.19 -15.99
N THR A 305 -0.42 -25.25 -15.85
CA THR A 305 -0.18 -24.53 -14.60
C THR A 305 -0.39 -23.03 -14.81
N LEU A 306 -1.14 -22.38 -13.93
CA LEU A 306 -1.30 -20.93 -13.87
C LEU A 306 -0.55 -20.39 -12.64
N TYR A 307 0.30 -19.39 -12.86
CA TYR A 307 0.99 -18.62 -11.84
C TYR A 307 0.35 -17.23 -11.73
N ILE A 308 0.07 -16.81 -10.49
CA ILE A 308 -0.66 -15.57 -10.20
C ILE A 308 0.15 -14.77 -9.19
N ALA A 309 0.62 -13.58 -9.55
CA ALA A 309 1.33 -12.68 -8.64
C ALA A 309 0.36 -12.03 -7.65
N ASN A 310 0.38 -12.47 -6.39
CA ASN A 310 -0.39 -11.89 -5.30
C ASN A 310 0.49 -10.85 -4.58
N ALA A 311 0.26 -9.57 -4.87
CA ALA A 311 1.15 -8.50 -4.46
C ALA A 311 1.25 -8.38 -2.92
N ASP A 312 0.12 -8.29 -2.25
CA ASP A 312 0.05 -8.09 -0.79
C ASP A 312 0.39 -9.35 0.02
N ASN A 313 0.29 -10.53 -0.60
CA ASN A 313 0.74 -11.77 0.03
C ASN A 313 2.22 -12.10 -0.25
N ASN A 314 2.92 -11.30 -1.07
CA ASN A 314 4.34 -11.50 -1.42
C ASN A 314 4.64 -12.92 -1.93
N CYS A 315 3.76 -13.46 -2.78
CA CYS A 315 3.91 -14.79 -3.35
C CYS A 315 3.27 -14.91 -4.74
N LEU A 316 3.59 -16.02 -5.42
CA LEU A 316 2.76 -16.53 -6.51
C LEU A 316 1.78 -17.58 -5.97
N ALA A 317 0.50 -17.46 -6.28
CA ALA A 317 -0.43 -18.58 -6.19
C ALA A 317 -0.31 -19.46 -7.44
N VAL A 318 -0.32 -20.78 -7.24
CA VAL A 318 -0.12 -21.77 -8.31
C VAL A 318 -1.35 -22.66 -8.44
N PHE A 319 -1.88 -22.77 -9.65
CA PHE A 319 -3.08 -23.57 -9.96
C PHE A 319 -2.80 -24.59 -11.06
N ASP A 320 -3.29 -25.81 -10.88
CA ASP A 320 -3.59 -26.71 -11.99
C ASP A 320 -4.80 -26.16 -12.74
N VAL A 321 -4.65 -25.99 -14.04
CA VAL A 321 -5.67 -25.47 -14.95
C VAL A 321 -5.76 -26.31 -16.23
N GLU A 322 -5.30 -27.57 -16.19
CA GLU A 322 -5.33 -28.48 -17.34
C GLU A 322 -6.77 -28.69 -17.81
N THR A 323 -7.72 -28.83 -16.88
CA THR A 323 -9.14 -28.92 -17.18
C THR A 323 -9.83 -27.58 -16.91
N LYS A 324 -10.19 -26.85 -17.97
CA LYS A 324 -10.87 -25.56 -17.87
C LYS A 324 -12.22 -25.68 -17.14
N GLY A 325 -12.49 -24.75 -16.22
CA GLY A 325 -13.66 -24.79 -15.34
C GLY A 325 -13.54 -25.77 -14.16
N ARG A 326 -12.37 -26.38 -13.96
CA ARG A 326 -12.06 -27.30 -12.85
C ARG A 326 -10.66 -27.05 -12.31
N SER A 327 -10.27 -25.78 -12.25
CA SER A 327 -8.97 -25.36 -11.75
C SER A 327 -8.80 -25.74 -10.28
N ARG A 328 -7.58 -26.06 -9.87
CA ARG A 328 -7.26 -26.47 -8.50
C ARG A 328 -6.03 -25.74 -8.01
N SER A 329 -6.10 -25.07 -6.87
CA SER A 329 -4.89 -24.56 -6.21
C SER A 329 -3.99 -25.74 -5.84
N ILE A 330 -2.71 -25.63 -6.17
CA ILE A 330 -1.70 -26.68 -5.92
C ILE A 330 -0.52 -26.19 -5.06
N GLY A 331 -0.45 -24.89 -4.75
CA GLY A 331 0.53 -24.35 -3.80
C GLY A 331 0.87 -22.88 -4.05
N PHE A 332 1.94 -22.44 -3.40
CA PHE A 332 2.45 -21.07 -3.47
C PHE A 332 3.97 -21.05 -3.63
N VAL A 333 4.49 -20.02 -4.28
CA VAL A 333 5.93 -19.74 -4.42
C VAL A 333 6.23 -18.40 -3.76
N PRO A 334 7.15 -18.31 -2.78
CA PRO A 334 7.47 -17.04 -2.14
C PRO A 334 8.23 -16.11 -3.11
N THR A 335 7.96 -14.81 -3.04
CA THR A 335 8.60 -13.81 -3.91
C THR A 335 9.26 -12.68 -3.10
N GLY A 336 9.74 -11.65 -3.78
CA GLY A 336 10.03 -10.37 -3.14
C GLY A 336 8.77 -9.62 -2.75
N TRP A 337 8.97 -8.41 -2.25
CA TRP A 337 7.93 -7.51 -1.79
C TRP A 337 7.12 -6.96 -2.97
N TYR A 338 5.81 -7.17 -2.91
CA TYR A 338 4.83 -6.62 -3.85
C TYR A 338 5.06 -7.10 -5.30
N PRO A 339 4.94 -8.42 -5.61
CA PRO A 339 5.08 -8.91 -6.98
C PRO A 339 4.02 -8.29 -7.91
N THR A 340 4.46 -7.70 -9.01
CA THR A 340 3.64 -6.88 -9.92
C THR A 340 3.29 -7.56 -11.23
N ALA A 341 4.21 -8.35 -11.79
CA ALA A 341 4.01 -9.08 -13.04
C ALA A 341 4.73 -10.43 -13.00
N VAL A 342 4.21 -11.40 -13.76
CA VAL A 342 4.82 -12.72 -13.94
C VAL A 342 4.76 -13.15 -15.40
N LYS A 343 5.82 -13.77 -15.89
CA LYS A 343 5.90 -14.42 -17.21
C LYS A 343 6.67 -15.73 -17.11
N THR A 344 6.44 -16.66 -18.03
CA THR A 344 7.15 -17.93 -18.10
C THR A 344 7.84 -18.10 -19.44
N ILE A 345 9.04 -18.66 -19.44
CA ILE A 345 9.77 -19.06 -20.65
C ILE A 345 10.38 -20.44 -20.39
N GLY A 346 9.91 -21.45 -21.13
CA GLY A 346 10.32 -22.83 -20.87
C GLY A 346 9.91 -23.26 -19.45
N SER A 347 10.87 -23.72 -18.65
CA SER A 347 10.67 -24.08 -17.24
C SER A 347 10.98 -22.94 -16.26
N LYS A 348 11.25 -21.71 -16.73
CA LYS A 348 11.59 -20.58 -15.87
C LYS A 348 10.38 -19.66 -15.69
N ILE A 349 10.24 -19.14 -14.48
CA ILE A 349 9.25 -18.16 -14.06
C ILE A 349 9.99 -16.87 -13.74
N TYR A 350 9.56 -15.77 -14.34
CA TYR A 350 10.13 -14.43 -14.17
C TYR A 350 9.10 -13.57 -13.44
N VAL A 351 9.47 -12.98 -12.31
CA VAL A 351 8.57 -12.20 -11.46
C VAL A 351 9.20 -10.84 -11.15
N THR A 352 8.53 -9.76 -11.50
CA THR A 352 8.94 -8.42 -11.05
C THR A 352 8.39 -8.16 -9.66
N ASN A 353 9.22 -7.69 -8.74
CA ASN A 353 8.85 -7.29 -7.38
C ASN A 353 8.96 -5.77 -7.27
N GLY A 354 7.86 -5.11 -6.89
CA GLY A 354 7.75 -3.65 -6.87
C GLY A 354 8.63 -2.98 -5.83
N LYS A 355 8.70 -3.55 -4.62
CA LYS A 355 9.38 -2.96 -3.45
C LYS A 355 10.68 -3.70 -3.07
N GLY A 356 11.14 -4.64 -3.89
CA GLY A 356 12.43 -5.33 -3.70
C GLY A 356 12.38 -6.41 -2.61
N PHE A 357 13.41 -6.49 -1.76
CA PHE A 357 13.59 -7.59 -0.79
C PHE A 357 13.66 -7.17 0.68
N SER A 358 13.58 -5.88 1.00
CA SER A 358 13.62 -5.42 2.39
C SER A 358 13.05 -4.00 2.54
N SER A 359 12.62 -3.67 3.76
CA SER A 359 12.51 -2.28 4.19
C SER A 359 13.89 -1.69 4.49
N LYS A 360 13.95 -0.37 4.77
CA LYS A 360 15.19 0.38 4.96
C LYS A 360 14.95 1.58 5.87
N ALA A 361 15.92 1.89 6.73
CA ALA A 361 16.02 3.17 7.42
C ALA A 361 16.35 4.31 6.44
N ASN A 362 15.96 5.54 6.78
CA ASN A 362 16.23 6.75 6.01
C ASN A 362 16.84 7.88 6.87
N PRO A 363 17.88 7.65 7.69
CA PRO A 363 18.44 8.71 8.54
C PRO A 363 19.10 9.85 7.74
N LYS A 364 19.42 9.64 6.44
CA LYS A 364 19.78 10.71 5.51
C LYS A 364 18.61 11.20 4.64
N GLY A 365 17.38 11.05 5.14
CA GLY A 365 16.21 11.71 4.60
C GLY A 365 16.52 13.18 4.28
N PRO A 366 15.80 13.74 3.32
CA PRO A 366 16.30 14.59 2.23
C PRO A 366 17.65 15.29 2.46
N ASN A 367 18.71 15.00 1.70
CA ASN A 367 19.96 15.78 1.77
C ASN A 367 20.23 16.58 0.46
N PRO A 368 19.91 17.88 0.40
CA PRO A 368 20.12 18.72 -0.78
C PRO A 368 21.60 18.97 -1.10
N ASN A 369 22.51 18.79 -0.13
CA ASN A 369 23.94 19.03 -0.34
C ASN A 369 24.63 17.93 -1.17
N LEU A 370 23.89 16.88 -1.54
CA LEU A 370 24.36 15.77 -2.39
C LEU A 370 23.85 15.85 -3.85
N SER A 371 23.09 16.89 -4.22
CA SER A 371 22.58 17.07 -5.59
C SER A 371 22.58 18.55 -6.02
N LYS A 372 23.40 18.89 -7.02
CA LYS A 372 23.43 20.22 -7.67
C LYS A 372 22.35 20.40 -8.74
N VAL A 373 21.16 19.83 -8.57
CA VAL A 373 20.11 19.87 -9.62
C VAL A 373 18.97 20.84 -9.21
N PRO A 374 18.63 21.84 -10.04
CA PRO A 374 17.57 22.80 -9.73
C PRO A 374 16.18 22.17 -9.63
N GLN A 375 15.35 22.70 -8.72
CA GLN A 375 13.93 22.40 -8.59
C GLN A 375 13.16 22.92 -9.83
N GLN A 376 12.26 22.10 -10.38
CA GLN A 376 11.27 22.57 -11.35
C GLN A 376 9.84 22.32 -10.86
N VAL A 377 9.07 23.41 -10.86
CA VAL A 377 7.62 23.46 -10.66
C VAL A 377 6.96 23.09 -11.99
N GLY A 378 6.18 22.00 -12.02
CA GLY A 378 5.32 21.67 -13.16
C GLY A 378 5.97 20.93 -14.35
N PRO A 379 5.16 20.58 -15.38
CA PRO A 379 5.33 19.34 -16.14
C PRO A 379 6.31 19.49 -17.32
N ASN A 380 7.60 19.19 -17.14
CA ASN A 380 8.54 18.94 -18.25
C ASN A 380 9.80 18.14 -17.79
N PRO A 381 10.71 17.69 -18.68
CA PRO A 381 10.90 16.30 -19.11
C PRO A 381 12.17 15.64 -18.53
N GLN A 382 12.55 15.97 -17.30
CA GLN A 382 13.56 15.20 -16.55
C GLN A 382 12.95 14.74 -15.24
N ALA A 383 12.42 13.52 -15.26
CA ALA A 383 12.15 12.72 -14.07
C ALA A 383 13.29 12.86 -13.05
N TYR A 384 12.96 13.20 -11.81
CA TYR A 384 13.90 13.49 -10.72
C TYR A 384 14.78 12.27 -10.37
N VAL A 385 16.06 12.28 -10.79
CA VAL A 385 17.05 11.23 -10.47
C VAL A 385 17.94 11.69 -9.29
N GLY A 386 18.14 10.83 -8.28
CA GLY A 386 19.25 10.98 -7.32
C GLY A 386 18.94 11.44 -5.88
N ARG A 387 17.71 11.30 -5.38
CA ARG A 387 17.37 11.60 -3.98
C ARG A 387 17.84 10.47 -3.05
N GLU A 388 18.82 10.73 -2.18
CA GLU A 388 19.20 9.78 -1.12
C GLU A 388 18.03 9.62 -0.14
N GLN A 389 17.48 8.41 -0.06
CA GLN A 389 16.60 7.91 1.01
C GLN A 389 15.20 8.51 1.21
N TYR A 390 14.58 9.12 0.18
CA TYR A 390 13.11 9.33 0.19
C TYR A 390 12.38 7.98 0.17
N ILE A 391 11.49 7.71 1.14
CA ILE A 391 10.73 6.45 1.21
C ILE A 391 10.05 6.09 -0.11
N GLY A 392 9.44 7.06 -0.79
CA GLY A 392 8.71 6.83 -2.04
C GLY A 392 9.58 6.33 -3.20
N GLY A 393 10.91 6.52 -3.13
CA GLY A 393 11.88 5.99 -4.09
C GLY A 393 12.97 5.11 -3.47
N LEU A 394 12.86 4.75 -2.19
CA LEU A 394 13.88 4.04 -1.40
C LEU A 394 13.93 2.54 -1.70
N PHE A 395 12.77 1.98 -2.02
CA PHE A 395 12.58 0.57 -2.33
C PHE A 395 12.75 0.35 -3.83
N LYS A 396 13.89 -0.24 -4.22
CA LYS A 396 14.16 -0.57 -5.62
C LYS A 396 13.60 -1.94 -5.96
N GLY A 397 13.03 -2.06 -7.15
CA GLY A 397 12.44 -3.30 -7.62
C GLY A 397 13.49 -4.34 -7.99
N THR A 398 13.04 -5.58 -8.17
CA THR A 398 13.89 -6.70 -8.60
C THR A 398 13.14 -7.59 -9.58
N LEU A 399 13.88 -8.32 -10.43
CA LEU A 399 13.35 -9.42 -11.23
C LEU A 399 13.81 -10.75 -10.62
N SER A 400 12.91 -11.49 -9.99
CA SER A 400 13.16 -12.88 -9.58
C SER A 400 13.07 -13.81 -10.78
N ILE A 401 14.03 -14.72 -10.89
CA ILE A 401 14.10 -15.79 -11.89
C ILE A 401 14.08 -17.11 -11.13
N ILE A 402 12.98 -17.84 -11.26
CA ILE A 402 12.65 -19.02 -10.47
C ILE A 402 12.48 -20.18 -11.42
N ASP A 403 13.21 -21.27 -11.19
CA ASP A 403 12.97 -22.51 -11.92
C ASP A 403 11.65 -23.15 -11.42
N ALA A 404 10.82 -23.61 -12.34
CA ALA A 404 9.50 -24.16 -12.02
C ALA A 404 9.65 -25.30 -10.99
N PRO A 405 8.97 -25.19 -9.83
CA PRO A 405 9.21 -26.10 -8.74
C PRO A 405 8.67 -27.49 -9.04
N SER A 406 9.36 -28.52 -8.54
CA SER A 406 8.75 -29.85 -8.40
C SER A 406 7.59 -29.80 -7.40
N ALA A 407 6.76 -30.85 -7.35
CA ALA A 407 5.67 -30.91 -6.36
C ALA A 407 6.19 -30.83 -4.92
N GLN A 408 7.34 -31.46 -4.63
CA GLN A 408 7.99 -31.44 -3.32
C GLN A 408 8.51 -30.04 -2.98
N THR A 409 9.20 -29.40 -3.92
CA THR A 409 9.70 -28.03 -3.75
C THR A 409 8.55 -27.04 -3.56
N LEU A 410 7.47 -27.18 -4.35
CA LEU A 410 6.27 -26.34 -4.23
C LEU A 410 5.59 -26.52 -2.87
N SER A 411 5.59 -27.73 -2.32
CA SER A 411 5.08 -27.99 -0.96
C SER A 411 5.91 -27.25 0.10
N ALA A 412 7.25 -27.34 0.03
CA ALA A 412 8.14 -26.61 0.92
C ALA A 412 7.97 -25.09 0.79
N TYR A 413 7.90 -24.58 -0.45
CA TYR A 413 7.65 -23.17 -0.75
C TYR A 413 6.31 -22.69 -0.18
N SER A 414 5.26 -23.50 -0.31
CA SER A 414 3.94 -23.18 0.26
C SER A 414 4.01 -23.04 1.77
N ARG A 415 4.72 -23.94 2.46
CA ARG A 415 4.94 -23.84 3.92
C ARG A 415 5.69 -22.57 4.31
N VAL A 416 6.67 -22.15 3.51
CA VAL A 416 7.38 -20.88 3.71
C VAL A 416 6.42 -19.70 3.54
N VAL A 417 5.58 -19.70 2.50
CA VAL A 417 4.58 -18.64 2.27
C VAL A 417 3.61 -18.52 3.45
N TYR A 418 3.02 -19.63 3.92
CA TYR A 418 2.16 -19.61 5.11
C TYR A 418 2.91 -19.12 6.36
N ALA A 419 4.18 -19.48 6.51
CA ALA A 419 4.96 -19.04 7.66
C ALA A 419 5.33 -17.56 7.56
N ASN A 420 5.48 -17.00 6.35
CA ASN A 420 5.76 -15.58 6.11
C ASN A 420 4.55 -14.67 6.34
N THR A 421 3.36 -15.24 6.34
CA THR A 421 2.11 -14.53 6.53
C THR A 421 1.67 -14.61 8.00
N PRO A 422 1.57 -13.47 8.72
CA PRO A 422 1.07 -13.46 10.09
C PRO A 422 -0.45 -13.70 10.17
N TYR A 423 -1.17 -13.55 9.05
CA TYR A 423 -2.61 -13.82 8.93
C TYR A 423 -2.90 -15.33 9.00
N THR A 424 -3.92 -15.69 9.77
CA THR A 424 -4.52 -17.03 9.76
C THR A 424 -6.03 -16.88 9.91
N LYS A 425 -6.80 -17.89 9.47
CA LYS A 425 -8.26 -17.88 9.68
C LYS A 425 -8.70 -17.76 11.12
N LYS A 426 -7.94 -18.33 12.06
CA LYS A 426 -8.25 -18.18 13.49
C LYS A 426 -8.17 -16.72 13.93
N LYS A 427 -7.27 -15.93 13.33
CA LYS A 427 -7.00 -14.55 13.75
C LYS A 427 -8.09 -13.55 13.37
N GLU A 428 -8.96 -13.88 12.41
CA GLU A 428 -10.11 -13.03 12.09
C GLU A 428 -11.03 -12.84 13.29
N LEU A 429 -11.28 -13.93 14.02
CA LEU A 429 -12.18 -13.93 15.16
C LEU A 429 -11.43 -13.80 16.49
N ASN A 430 -10.16 -14.20 16.56
CA ASN A 430 -9.40 -14.22 17.81
C ASN A 430 -8.14 -13.39 17.67
N ALA A 431 -7.81 -12.57 18.65
CA ALA A 431 -6.56 -11.87 18.72
C ALA A 431 -5.76 -12.33 19.94
N GLU A 432 -4.46 -12.10 19.90
CA GLU A 432 -3.64 -12.21 21.11
C GLU A 432 -4.05 -11.15 22.13
N GLY A 433 -3.85 -11.48 23.41
CA GLY A 433 -4.20 -10.59 24.50
C GLY A 433 -4.05 -11.26 25.85
N GLU A 434 -4.62 -10.62 26.86
CA GLU A 434 -4.59 -11.06 28.26
C GLU A 434 -6.01 -11.16 28.82
N ALA A 435 -6.30 -12.19 29.61
CA ALA A 435 -7.61 -12.34 30.24
C ALA A 435 -7.92 -11.17 31.18
N GLY A 436 -9.12 -10.59 31.05
CA GLY A 436 -9.52 -9.41 31.82
C GLY A 436 -8.99 -8.08 31.28
N ASN A 437 -8.20 -8.09 30.20
CA ASN A 437 -7.84 -6.87 29.48
C ASN A 437 -9.08 -6.21 28.85
N PRO A 438 -9.17 -4.88 28.83
CA PRO A 438 -10.29 -4.16 28.20
C PRO A 438 -10.29 -4.29 26.67
N ILE A 439 -9.19 -4.68 26.03
CA ILE A 439 -9.15 -5.05 24.61
C ILE A 439 -9.57 -6.50 24.48
N PRO A 440 -10.73 -6.78 23.86
CA PRO A 440 -11.21 -8.16 23.76
C PRO A 440 -10.27 -9.03 22.92
N MET A 441 -10.06 -10.27 23.34
CA MET A 441 -9.31 -11.27 22.54
C MET A 441 -10.17 -11.89 21.44
N LYS A 442 -11.46 -11.55 21.35
CA LYS A 442 -12.37 -12.14 20.38
C LYS A 442 -13.31 -11.08 19.83
N VAL A 443 -13.53 -11.11 18.51
CA VAL A 443 -14.46 -10.20 17.84
C VAL A 443 -15.88 -10.41 18.40
N GLY A 444 -16.50 -9.30 18.81
CA GLY A 444 -17.85 -9.27 19.38
C GLY A 444 -17.93 -9.49 20.89
N ASP A 445 -16.81 -9.86 21.55
CA ASP A 445 -16.75 -9.85 23.01
C ASP A 445 -16.82 -8.40 23.52
N LYS A 446 -17.38 -8.22 24.72
CA LYS A 446 -17.63 -6.89 25.27
C LYS A 446 -16.34 -6.25 25.79
N SER A 447 -16.07 -5.02 25.35
CA SER A 447 -15.11 -4.13 25.99
C SER A 447 -15.81 -3.23 27.02
N PRO A 448 -15.17 -2.91 28.17
CA PRO A 448 -15.63 -1.83 29.03
C PRO A 448 -15.39 -0.44 28.42
N ILE A 449 -14.56 -0.32 27.37
CA ILE A 449 -14.38 0.90 26.59
C ILE A 449 -15.57 1.02 25.62
N LYS A 450 -16.28 2.15 25.67
CA LYS A 450 -17.46 2.44 24.84
C LYS A 450 -17.18 3.39 23.69
N TYR A 451 -16.31 4.38 23.92
CA TYR A 451 -16.03 5.48 23.01
C TYR A 451 -14.57 5.42 22.53
N VAL A 452 -14.40 5.38 21.22
CA VAL A 452 -13.10 5.42 20.53
C VAL A 452 -12.98 6.77 19.84
N PHE A 453 -11.91 7.48 20.13
CA PHE A 453 -11.50 8.70 19.44
C PHE A 453 -10.23 8.39 18.66
N TYR A 454 -10.24 8.69 17.37
CA TYR A 454 -9.16 8.35 16.45
C TYR A 454 -8.75 9.62 15.70
N ILE A 455 -7.55 10.11 16.00
CA ILE A 455 -7.02 11.36 15.47
C ILE A 455 -5.95 11.02 14.44
N ILE A 456 -6.17 11.48 13.21
CA ILE A 456 -5.18 11.46 12.13
C ILE A 456 -4.43 12.79 12.10
N LYS A 457 -3.11 12.71 11.94
CA LYS A 457 -2.17 13.82 11.82
C LYS A 457 -1.35 13.72 10.53
N GLU A 458 -0.47 14.69 10.26
CA GLU A 458 0.28 14.80 9.01
C GLU A 458 1.82 14.68 9.14
N ASN A 459 2.30 13.61 8.52
CA ASN A 459 3.65 13.12 8.19
C ASN A 459 4.83 13.49 9.09
N ARG A 460 5.00 12.72 10.17
CA ARG A 460 6.20 12.74 11.01
C ARG A 460 6.76 11.35 11.27
N THR A 461 8.08 11.27 11.33
CA THR A 461 8.78 10.09 11.87
C THR A 461 8.89 10.17 13.39
N TYR A 462 9.12 9.01 14.03
CA TYR A 462 9.33 8.93 15.47
C TYR A 462 10.46 9.87 15.91
N ASP A 463 11.60 9.81 15.24
CA ASP A 463 12.78 10.58 15.63
C ASP A 463 12.60 12.10 15.50
N GLN A 464 11.75 12.58 14.59
CA GLN A 464 11.51 14.02 14.43
C GLN A 464 10.81 14.67 15.62
N ILE A 465 9.99 13.90 16.36
CA ILE A 465 9.20 14.39 17.48
C ILE A 465 9.73 13.86 18.81
N LEU A 466 9.96 12.55 18.93
CA LEU A 466 10.33 11.88 20.18
C LEU A 466 11.78 11.40 20.21
N GLY A 467 12.61 11.81 19.23
CA GLY A 467 14.02 11.42 19.19
C GLY A 467 14.82 11.87 20.42
N ASP A 468 14.40 12.93 21.11
CA ASP A 468 15.01 13.42 22.36
C ASP A 468 14.46 12.76 23.64
N MET A 469 13.48 11.86 23.55
CA MET A 469 13.02 11.04 24.68
C MET A 469 13.99 9.90 24.97
N LYS A 470 14.72 10.00 26.09
CA LYS A 470 15.73 9.01 26.51
C LYS A 470 15.14 7.68 26.96
N GLU A 471 13.85 7.68 27.31
CA GLU A 471 13.10 6.52 27.78
C GLU A 471 12.80 5.53 26.65
N GLY A 472 12.85 5.96 25.39
CA GLY A 472 12.60 5.12 24.22
C GLY A 472 13.82 5.02 23.30
N ASN A 473 13.66 4.29 22.21
CA ASN A 473 14.68 4.14 21.17
C ASN A 473 14.72 5.34 20.20
N GLY A 474 15.07 6.54 20.67
CA GLY A 474 15.16 7.75 19.84
C GLY A 474 16.57 8.20 19.49
N ASP A 475 16.76 8.84 18.33
CA ASP A 475 17.99 9.59 18.00
C ASP A 475 17.76 11.10 18.10
N ALA A 476 18.24 11.70 19.19
CA ALA A 476 18.09 13.14 19.46
C ALA A 476 18.76 14.05 18.40
N SER A 477 19.69 13.52 17.58
CA SER A 477 20.27 14.28 16.47
C SER A 477 19.29 14.49 15.31
N LEU A 478 18.28 13.63 15.20
CA LEU A 478 17.20 13.70 14.21
C LEU A 478 15.97 14.47 14.71
N CYS A 479 15.86 14.73 16.02
CA CYS A 479 14.76 15.50 16.60
C CYS A 479 14.71 16.95 16.09
N LEU A 480 13.60 17.27 15.43
CA LEU A 480 13.27 18.60 14.89
C LEU A 480 12.41 19.41 15.87
N PHE A 481 11.44 18.76 16.51
CA PHE A 481 10.44 19.39 17.36
C PHE A 481 10.52 18.83 18.79
N PRO A 482 11.53 19.25 19.57
CA PRO A 482 11.79 18.70 20.91
C PRO A 482 10.69 19.08 21.90
N GLU A 483 10.77 18.57 23.14
CA GLU A 483 9.76 18.78 24.20
C GLU A 483 9.36 20.25 24.43
N LYS A 484 10.24 21.21 24.14
CA LYS A 484 9.89 22.64 24.19
C LYS A 484 8.80 23.04 23.19
N VAL A 485 8.77 22.42 22.01
CA VAL A 485 7.81 22.68 20.93
C VAL A 485 6.58 21.79 21.09
N THR A 486 6.78 20.53 21.49
CA THR A 486 5.72 19.51 21.61
C THR A 486 5.54 19.01 23.06
N PRO A 487 5.32 19.91 24.05
CA PRO A 487 5.29 19.53 25.46
C PRO A 487 4.12 18.59 25.81
N ASN A 488 3.00 18.63 25.08
CA ASN A 488 1.85 17.76 25.32
C ASN A 488 2.09 16.35 24.80
N GLN A 489 2.57 16.18 23.57
CA GLN A 489 2.89 14.86 23.01
C GLN A 489 3.97 14.14 23.83
N HIS A 490 5.01 14.87 24.28
CA HIS A 490 5.99 14.34 25.23
C HIS A 490 5.37 13.96 26.58
N ALA A 491 4.42 14.76 27.09
CA ALA A 491 3.70 14.44 28.31
C ALA A 491 2.82 13.20 28.13
N LEU A 492 2.11 13.06 27.00
CA LEU A 492 1.29 11.89 26.70
C LEU A 492 2.13 10.62 26.66
N ALA A 493 3.27 10.63 25.96
CA ALA A 493 4.18 9.51 25.91
C ALA A 493 4.71 9.12 27.31
N ARG A 494 5.05 10.10 28.15
CA ARG A 494 5.60 9.86 29.48
C ARG A 494 4.55 9.45 30.52
N GLU A 495 3.37 10.05 30.47
CA GLU A 495 2.30 9.81 31.44
C GLU A 495 1.49 8.58 31.11
N PHE A 496 1.30 8.24 29.83
CA PHE A 496 0.60 7.04 29.39
C PHE A 496 1.58 5.96 28.93
N VAL A 497 1.68 5.78 27.61
CA VAL A 497 2.51 4.77 26.97
C VAL A 497 3.43 5.43 25.97
N LEU A 498 4.74 5.19 26.10
CA LEU A 498 5.72 5.51 25.08
C LEU A 498 5.81 4.34 24.10
N LEU A 499 5.42 4.61 22.86
CA LEU A 499 5.45 3.66 21.74
C LEU A 499 6.68 3.95 20.87
N ASP A 500 7.79 3.27 21.14
CA ASP A 500 9.04 3.48 20.40
C ASP A 500 9.23 2.51 19.23
N ASN A 501 8.23 1.70 18.91
CA ASN A 501 8.32 0.69 17.85
C ASN A 501 7.02 0.61 17.02
N PHE A 502 6.44 1.77 16.71
CA PHE A 502 5.24 1.92 15.88
C PHE A 502 5.60 2.28 14.43
N TYR A 503 4.95 1.62 13.47
CA TYR A 503 5.19 1.82 12.03
C TYR A 503 3.89 2.16 11.31
N VAL A 504 3.89 3.20 10.49
CA VAL A 504 2.80 3.37 9.54
C VAL A 504 2.90 2.30 8.45
N ASP A 505 1.77 1.80 7.95
CA ASP A 505 1.79 0.81 6.86
C ASP A 505 2.04 1.47 5.48
N ALA A 506 1.97 2.80 5.40
CA ALA A 506 2.00 3.58 4.16
C ALA A 506 3.35 4.25 3.88
N GLU A 507 3.61 4.52 2.60
CA GLU A 507 4.76 5.32 2.16
C GLU A 507 4.47 6.82 2.04
N VAL A 508 3.26 7.20 1.62
CA VAL A 508 2.82 8.60 1.48
C VAL A 508 1.34 8.75 1.86
N SER A 509 0.83 9.98 1.97
CA SER A 509 -0.55 10.27 2.41
C SER A 509 -1.62 9.62 1.53
N ALA A 510 -1.33 9.42 0.24
CA ALA A 510 -2.25 8.80 -0.71
C ALA A 510 -2.68 7.39 -0.31
N ASP A 511 -1.71 6.52 -0.01
CA ASP A 511 -1.95 5.21 0.57
C ASP A 511 -2.14 5.28 2.09
N GLY A 512 -1.57 6.29 2.77
CA GLY A 512 -1.70 6.57 4.21
C GLY A 512 -3.13 6.69 4.69
N HIS A 513 -3.95 7.49 4.00
CA HIS A 513 -5.37 7.59 4.32
C HIS A 513 -6.14 6.27 4.08
N ASN A 514 -5.77 5.49 3.07
CA ASN A 514 -6.39 4.18 2.82
C ASN A 514 -5.99 3.17 3.91
N TRP A 515 -4.71 3.09 4.24
CA TRP A 515 -4.21 2.26 5.33
C TRP A 515 -4.84 2.63 6.66
N SER A 516 -4.90 3.91 6.98
CA SER A 516 -5.42 4.43 8.25
C SER A 516 -6.93 4.28 8.41
N SER A 517 -7.68 4.11 7.32
CA SER A 517 -9.14 3.99 7.35
C SER A 517 -9.69 2.63 6.90
N ALA A 518 -8.86 1.75 6.32
CA ALA A 518 -9.29 0.43 5.84
C ALA A 518 -8.26 -0.70 6.04
N ALA A 519 -7.10 -0.42 6.66
CA ALA A 519 -5.99 -1.37 6.78
C ALA A 519 -5.58 -1.99 5.43
N TYR A 520 -5.77 -1.26 4.33
CA TYR A 520 -5.50 -1.76 2.98
C TYR A 520 -5.52 -0.61 1.97
N ALA A 521 -4.45 -0.47 1.18
CA ALA A 521 -4.43 0.33 -0.04
C ALA A 521 -4.60 -0.61 -1.25
N ASN A 522 -5.58 -0.32 -2.11
CA ASN A 522 -5.85 -1.20 -3.24
C ASN A 522 -4.82 -1.06 -4.37
N ASP A 523 -4.89 -1.96 -5.34
CA ASP A 523 -3.99 -2.01 -6.49
C ASP A 523 -3.97 -0.73 -7.33
N TYR A 524 -5.02 0.11 -7.26
CA TYR A 524 -5.07 1.42 -7.91
C TYR A 524 -4.22 2.43 -7.18
N VAL A 525 -4.38 2.54 -5.88
CA VAL A 525 -3.65 3.52 -5.07
C VAL A 525 -2.14 3.28 -5.23
N GLU A 526 -1.69 2.04 -4.99
CA GLU A 526 -0.28 1.62 -5.04
C GLU A 526 0.39 1.89 -6.41
N LYS A 527 -0.35 1.79 -7.52
CA LYS A 527 0.21 2.02 -8.86
C LYS A 527 0.17 3.48 -9.30
N ASN A 528 -0.63 4.34 -8.65
CA ASN A 528 -0.87 5.70 -9.13
C ASN A 528 -0.23 6.79 -8.28
N TRP A 529 -0.10 6.60 -6.95
CA TRP A 529 0.48 7.63 -6.08
C TRP A 529 1.89 8.02 -6.55
N VAL A 530 2.70 7.04 -6.99
CA VAL A 530 4.06 7.25 -7.51
C VAL A 530 4.14 8.21 -8.70
N THR A 531 3.06 8.31 -9.49
CA THR A 531 3.02 9.23 -10.64
C THR A 531 2.80 10.66 -10.13
N SER A 532 1.88 10.84 -9.19
CA SER A 532 1.57 12.15 -8.60
C SER A 532 2.75 12.67 -7.77
N TYR A 533 3.20 11.88 -6.79
CA TYR A 533 4.33 12.19 -5.91
C TYR A 533 5.68 12.21 -6.66
N GLY A 534 5.73 11.64 -7.87
CA GLY A 534 6.88 11.76 -8.78
C GLY A 534 6.93 13.06 -9.58
N GLY A 535 5.95 13.96 -9.42
CA GLY A 535 5.81 15.16 -10.25
C GLY A 535 5.46 14.85 -11.71
N ARG A 536 4.90 13.67 -11.98
CA ARG A 536 4.58 13.19 -13.33
C ARG A 536 3.11 13.40 -13.69
N GLY A 537 2.38 14.22 -12.96
CA GLY A 537 0.95 14.47 -13.13
C GLY A 537 0.08 13.41 -12.46
N GLY A 538 -1.24 13.55 -12.56
CA GLY A 538 -2.20 12.76 -11.80
C GLY A 538 -3.15 13.68 -11.03
N THR A 539 -4.13 13.08 -10.37
CA THR A 539 -5.09 13.80 -9.53
C THR A 539 -5.09 13.25 -8.11
N TYR A 540 -5.61 14.06 -7.19
CA TYR A 540 -5.85 13.68 -5.80
C TYR A 540 -7.00 12.65 -5.77
N ASP A 541 -6.66 11.37 -5.62
CA ASP A 541 -7.58 10.23 -5.83
C ASP A 541 -7.86 9.44 -4.54
N TYR A 542 -7.43 9.97 -3.40
CA TYR A 542 -7.56 9.38 -2.06
C TYR A 542 -8.53 10.21 -1.21
N GLU A 543 -8.68 9.92 0.08
CA GLU A 543 -9.72 10.52 0.96
C GLU A 543 -11.15 10.45 0.41
N GLY A 544 -11.47 9.37 -0.33
CA GLY A 544 -12.81 9.15 -0.86
C GLY A 544 -13.12 9.87 -2.17
N GLN A 545 -12.16 10.54 -2.80
CA GLN A 545 -12.40 11.37 -4.00
C GLN A 545 -12.69 10.55 -5.28
N LYS A 546 -12.24 9.29 -5.36
CA LYS A 546 -12.53 8.40 -6.49
C LYS A 546 -12.86 6.97 -6.05
N GLU A 547 -14.01 6.47 -6.53
CA GLU A 547 -14.49 5.11 -6.25
C GLU A 547 -13.52 3.98 -6.65
N ILE A 548 -12.69 4.18 -7.68
CA ILE A 548 -11.70 3.18 -8.12
C ILE A 548 -10.58 2.96 -7.08
N ALA A 549 -10.32 3.96 -6.23
CA ALA A 549 -9.36 3.88 -5.13
C ALA A 549 -9.96 3.25 -3.86
N HIS A 550 -11.29 3.11 -3.77
CA HIS A 550 -11.93 2.56 -2.58
C HIS A 550 -11.62 1.07 -2.42
N PRO A 551 -11.25 0.60 -1.21
CA PRO A 551 -11.21 -0.82 -0.87
C PRO A 551 -12.53 -1.51 -1.18
N ARG A 552 -12.49 -2.80 -1.52
CA ARG A 552 -13.69 -3.56 -1.94
C ARG A 552 -14.86 -3.42 -0.99
N ASP A 553 -14.58 -3.58 0.31
CA ASP A 553 -15.57 -3.65 1.38
C ASP A 553 -15.78 -2.30 2.10
N GLY A 554 -15.13 -1.24 1.61
CA GLY A 554 -15.21 0.12 2.13
C GLY A 554 -14.20 0.40 3.24
N PHE A 555 -14.46 1.48 3.98
CA PHE A 555 -13.62 1.99 5.06
C PHE A 555 -14.22 1.65 6.44
N ILE A 556 -13.55 2.01 7.52
CA ILE A 556 -13.97 1.72 8.90
C ILE A 556 -15.40 2.18 9.21
N TRP A 557 -15.84 3.30 8.60
CA TRP A 557 -17.21 3.79 8.74
C TRP A 557 -18.24 2.87 8.08
N ASP A 558 -17.92 2.21 6.96
CA ASP A 558 -18.77 1.21 6.34
C ASP A 558 -18.90 -0.04 7.22
N HIS A 559 -17.79 -0.45 7.85
CA HIS A 559 -17.77 -1.54 8.82
C HIS A 559 -18.59 -1.19 10.08
N ALA A 560 -18.43 0.02 10.61
CA ALA A 560 -19.20 0.52 11.74
C ALA A 560 -20.70 0.55 11.43
N LEU A 561 -21.09 1.07 10.24
CA LEU A 561 -22.47 1.09 9.79
C LEU A 561 -23.07 -0.32 9.73
N ARG A 562 -22.36 -1.28 9.14
CA ARG A 562 -22.81 -2.69 9.04
C ARG A 562 -22.96 -3.36 10.41
N ALA A 563 -22.13 -2.97 11.38
CA ALA A 563 -22.18 -3.49 12.75
C ALA A 563 -23.19 -2.76 13.64
N GLY A 564 -23.85 -1.70 13.16
CA GLY A 564 -24.75 -0.87 13.97
C GLY A 564 -24.02 0.00 15.01
N VAL A 565 -22.73 0.26 14.80
CA VAL A 565 -21.92 1.15 15.64
C VAL A 565 -22.13 2.59 15.14
N THR A 566 -22.47 3.50 16.05
CA THR A 566 -22.61 4.93 15.72
C THR A 566 -21.24 5.56 15.52
N PHE A 567 -21.11 6.41 14.50
CA PHE A 567 -19.86 7.10 14.20
C PHE A 567 -20.08 8.55 13.78
N ARG A 568 -19.04 9.36 13.93
CA ARG A 568 -18.97 10.74 13.44
C ARG A 568 -17.56 11.12 13.03
N SER A 569 -17.44 11.77 11.87
CA SER A 569 -16.16 12.32 11.39
C SER A 569 -16.06 13.84 11.63
N TYR A 570 -14.86 14.30 11.95
CA TYR A 570 -14.48 15.69 12.17
C TYR A 570 -13.34 16.01 11.20
N GLY A 571 -13.67 16.61 10.05
CA GLY A 571 -12.69 17.09 9.07
C GLY A 571 -11.87 16.03 8.32
N TRP A 572 -12.14 14.73 8.51
CA TRP A 572 -11.47 13.64 7.78
C TRP A 572 -12.46 12.94 6.85
N PHE A 573 -12.11 12.80 5.55
CA PHE A 573 -13.06 12.41 4.49
C PHE A 573 -14.31 13.30 4.42
N ALA A 574 -14.19 14.55 4.89
CA ALA A 574 -15.25 15.54 4.88
C ALA A 574 -14.63 16.94 4.80
N ASP A 575 -14.70 17.56 3.62
CA ASP A 575 -14.09 18.84 3.30
C ASP A 575 -15.15 19.79 2.71
N ASP A 576 -14.93 21.10 2.82
CA ASP A 576 -15.85 22.14 2.33
C ASP A 576 -17.32 21.95 2.79
N GLY A 577 -17.51 21.42 4.00
CA GLY A 577 -18.84 21.13 4.54
C GLY A 577 -19.58 20.01 3.80
N LYS A 578 -18.86 19.06 3.19
CA LYS A 578 -19.44 17.91 2.48
C LYS A 578 -18.67 16.63 2.79
N ALA A 579 -19.38 15.51 2.92
CA ALA A 579 -18.77 14.19 2.98
C ALA A 579 -18.21 13.75 1.60
N ASN A 580 -17.00 13.17 1.61
CA ASN A 580 -16.37 12.64 0.40
C ASN A 580 -16.92 11.25 0.02
N ILE A 581 -17.40 10.49 1.01
CA ILE A 581 -18.03 9.17 0.81
C ILE A 581 -19.48 9.16 1.29
N LYS A 582 -20.30 8.35 0.62
CA LYS A 582 -21.74 8.21 0.90
C LYS A 582 -22.04 7.84 2.36
N THR A 583 -21.22 7.00 2.97
CA THR A 583 -21.44 6.49 4.33
C THR A 583 -21.34 7.58 5.41
N LEU A 584 -20.57 8.63 5.13
CA LEU A 584 -20.40 9.79 6.02
C LEU A 584 -21.48 10.87 5.82
N GLU A 585 -22.35 10.77 4.81
CA GLU A 585 -23.45 11.73 4.63
C GLU A 585 -24.31 11.83 5.91
N GLY A 586 -24.44 13.06 6.43
CA GLY A 586 -25.16 13.38 7.67
C GLY A 586 -24.49 12.89 8.96
N LYS A 587 -23.28 12.33 8.89
CA LYS A 587 -22.52 11.76 10.03
C LYS A 587 -21.14 12.40 10.17
N TYR A 588 -21.03 13.68 9.85
CA TYR A 588 -19.84 14.50 10.10
C TYR A 588 -20.22 15.78 10.84
N CYS A 589 -19.25 16.46 11.43
CA CYS A 589 -19.45 17.77 12.06
C CYS A 589 -19.29 18.89 11.01
N PRO A 590 -20.37 19.60 10.64
CA PRO A 590 -20.31 20.62 9.59
C PRO A 590 -19.62 21.92 10.02
N THR A 591 -19.37 22.10 11.32
CA THR A 591 -18.67 23.27 11.87
C THR A 591 -17.21 22.98 12.22
N PHE A 592 -16.75 21.75 11.99
CA PHE A 592 -15.35 21.39 12.16
C PHE A 592 -14.65 21.53 10.81
N GLU A 593 -13.60 22.35 10.76
CA GLU A 593 -12.85 22.61 9.55
C GLU A 593 -11.99 21.41 9.14
N GLY A 594 -12.02 21.05 7.86
CA GLY A 594 -11.15 20.01 7.28
C GLY A 594 -9.70 20.45 7.17
N TYR A 595 -9.00 19.98 6.13
CA TYR A 595 -7.62 20.41 5.89
C TYR A 595 -7.55 21.88 5.48
N ASP A 596 -6.94 22.72 6.33
CA ASP A 596 -6.59 24.11 6.04
C ASP A 596 -5.47 24.55 7.00
N LEU A 597 -4.26 24.73 6.46
CA LEU A 597 -3.08 25.15 7.24
C LEU A 597 -3.15 26.60 7.74
N GLY A 598 -4.12 27.39 7.27
CA GLY A 598 -4.44 28.72 7.78
C GLY A 598 -5.35 28.70 9.01
N TYR A 599 -6.10 27.62 9.21
CA TYR A 599 -7.00 27.42 10.34
C TYR A 599 -6.26 26.67 11.45
N LYS A 600 -6.36 27.14 12.69
CA LYS A 600 -5.58 26.58 13.80
C LYS A 600 -6.19 25.26 14.30
N ASP A 601 -5.34 24.32 14.68
CA ASP A 601 -5.80 23.08 15.31
C ASP A 601 -6.41 23.35 16.68
N ILE A 602 -6.01 24.39 17.42
CA ILE A 602 -6.70 24.78 18.66
C ILE A 602 -8.13 25.30 18.40
N ASP A 603 -8.39 25.84 17.21
CA ASP A 603 -9.74 26.27 16.82
C ASP A 603 -10.56 25.04 16.37
N ARG A 604 -9.93 24.06 15.69
CA ARG A 604 -10.53 22.74 15.39
C ARG A 604 -10.93 22.03 16.68
N GLU A 605 -10.03 22.02 17.66
CA GLU A 605 -10.26 21.43 18.98
C GLU A 605 -11.43 22.12 19.69
N ALA A 606 -11.49 23.46 19.71
CA ALA A 606 -12.62 24.19 20.29
C ALA A 606 -13.96 23.89 19.57
N ALA A 607 -13.94 23.71 18.24
CA ALA A 607 -15.11 23.32 17.48
C ALA A 607 -15.57 21.89 17.82
N TRP A 608 -14.63 20.97 18.02
CA TRP A 608 -14.91 19.62 18.52
C TRP A 608 -15.45 19.67 19.96
N GLU A 609 -14.82 20.41 20.86
CA GLU A 609 -15.19 20.53 22.28
C GLU A 609 -16.66 20.91 22.41
N LYS A 610 -17.08 21.93 21.66
CA LYS A 610 -18.47 22.39 21.63
C LYS A 610 -19.45 21.29 21.18
N ASP A 611 -19.17 20.63 20.05
CA ASP A 611 -20.03 19.57 19.51
C ASP A 611 -20.06 18.35 20.43
N PHE A 612 -18.91 17.99 21.00
CA PHE A 612 -18.76 16.92 21.99
C PHE A 612 -19.64 17.18 23.22
N ASP A 613 -19.58 18.37 23.80
CA ASP A 613 -20.37 18.73 24.98
C ASP A 613 -21.88 18.70 24.69
N GLU A 614 -22.31 19.20 23.53
CA GLU A 614 -23.70 19.12 23.07
C GLU A 614 -24.17 17.66 22.93
N LEU A 615 -23.33 16.79 22.35
CA LEU A 615 -23.63 15.36 22.18
C LEU A 615 -23.66 14.60 23.50
N VAL A 616 -22.73 14.89 24.42
CA VAL A 616 -22.67 14.27 25.75
C VAL A 616 -23.84 14.70 26.63
N ALA A 617 -24.26 15.97 26.55
CA ALA A 617 -25.44 16.49 27.23
C ALA A 617 -26.74 15.86 26.69
N ALA A 618 -26.79 15.60 25.37
CA ALA A 618 -27.93 14.99 24.70
C ALA A 618 -27.98 13.44 24.78
N ASP A 619 -26.97 12.79 25.38
CA ASP A 619 -26.78 11.33 25.36
C ASP A 619 -26.74 10.74 23.93
N LYS A 620 -26.07 11.45 23.02
CA LYS A 620 -25.98 11.14 21.58
C LYS A 620 -24.55 10.94 21.08
N LEU A 621 -23.56 10.93 21.97
CA LEU A 621 -22.16 10.79 21.57
C LEU A 621 -21.95 9.47 20.79
N PRO A 622 -21.41 9.53 19.55
CA PRO A 622 -21.10 8.36 18.76
C PRO A 622 -20.01 7.49 19.40
N ARG A 623 -20.05 6.18 19.17
CA ARG A 623 -19.05 5.24 19.70
C ARG A 623 -17.70 5.33 18.99
N LEU A 624 -17.69 5.70 17.71
CA LEU A 624 -16.48 5.93 16.93
C LEU A 624 -16.42 7.41 16.49
N ASN A 625 -15.37 8.12 16.87
CA ASN A 625 -15.16 9.51 16.52
C ASN A 625 -13.82 9.61 15.80
N THR A 626 -13.84 10.05 14.55
CA THR A 626 -12.63 10.18 13.72
C THR A 626 -12.34 11.65 13.47
N LEU A 627 -11.11 12.12 13.68
CA LEU A 627 -10.76 13.54 13.66
C LEU A 627 -9.46 13.78 12.91
N ARG A 628 -9.30 14.96 12.30
CA ARG A 628 -8.05 15.45 11.72
C ARG A 628 -7.50 16.63 12.51
N PHE A 629 -6.19 16.58 12.83
CA PHE A 629 -5.39 17.73 13.24
C PHE A 629 -4.15 17.79 12.35
N GLY A 630 -4.14 18.71 11.37
CA GLY A 630 -3.19 18.66 10.26
C GLY A 630 -2.15 19.77 10.24
N ASN A 631 -2.10 20.69 11.21
CA ASN A 631 -1.16 21.81 11.15
C ASN A 631 0.29 21.40 11.37
N ASP A 632 0.54 20.19 11.86
CA ASP A 632 1.88 19.63 11.87
C ASP A 632 2.38 19.25 10.48
N HIS A 633 1.57 19.30 9.41
CA HIS A 633 2.07 19.38 8.04
C HIS A 633 2.95 20.65 7.84
N THR A 634 2.62 21.75 8.52
CA THR A 634 3.27 23.09 8.44
C THR A 634 3.08 23.81 7.11
N SER A 635 3.54 25.06 7.04
CA SER A 635 3.63 25.84 5.79
C SER A 635 5.07 26.05 5.31
N GLY A 636 6.01 25.20 5.75
CA GLY A 636 7.43 25.39 5.45
C GLY A 636 7.93 26.78 5.88
N ALA A 637 8.59 27.50 4.97
CA ALA A 637 9.12 28.85 5.23
C ALA A 637 8.32 29.98 4.55
N SER A 638 7.08 29.73 4.06
CA SER A 638 6.30 30.72 3.31
C SER A 638 6.07 31.98 4.14
N VAL A 639 6.34 33.16 3.56
CA VAL A 639 6.32 34.42 4.29
C VAL A 639 4.90 34.77 4.72
N GLY A 640 4.73 35.20 5.98
CA GLY A 640 3.43 35.58 6.54
C GLY A 640 2.55 34.41 7.00
N LYS A 641 2.96 33.16 6.74
CA LYS A 641 2.38 31.94 7.30
C LYS A 641 3.02 31.59 8.66
N PRO A 642 2.38 30.77 9.50
CA PRO A 642 2.98 30.29 10.75
C PRO A 642 4.35 29.64 10.52
N THR A 643 5.28 29.82 11.45
CA THR A 643 6.56 29.07 11.40
C THR A 643 6.30 27.57 11.62
N PRO A 644 7.21 26.67 11.18
CA PRO A 644 7.09 25.25 11.50
C PRO A 644 6.97 24.98 13.00
N PHE A 645 7.69 25.75 13.83
CA PHE A 645 7.56 25.65 15.30
C PHE A 645 6.17 26.06 15.79
N ALA A 646 5.61 27.16 15.28
CA ALA A 646 4.28 27.63 15.69
C ALA A 646 3.18 26.66 15.25
N ALA A 647 3.28 26.12 14.03
CA ALA A 647 2.29 25.19 13.48
C ALA A 647 2.31 23.83 14.23
N VAL A 648 3.49 23.27 14.50
CA VAL A 648 3.60 22.02 15.28
C VAL A 648 3.21 22.23 16.74
N ALA A 649 3.51 23.39 17.35
CA ALA A 649 3.10 23.68 18.71
C ALA A 649 1.58 23.97 18.83
N ASP A 650 0.95 24.49 17.77
CA ASP A 650 -0.50 24.66 17.68
C ASP A 650 -1.19 23.28 17.65
N ASN A 651 -0.72 22.38 16.79
CA ASN A 651 -1.16 20.98 16.75
C ASN A 651 -0.94 20.27 18.11
N ASP A 652 0.23 20.42 18.73
CA ASP A 652 0.53 19.84 20.03
C ASP A 652 -0.42 20.33 21.14
N LEU A 653 -0.69 21.64 21.17
CA LEU A 653 -1.60 22.22 22.16
C LEU A 653 -3.04 21.73 21.94
N ALA A 654 -3.48 21.61 20.69
CA ALA A 654 -4.79 21.05 20.36
C ALA A 654 -4.93 19.60 20.85
N VAL A 655 -3.92 18.75 20.57
CA VAL A 655 -3.87 17.37 21.11
C VAL A 655 -3.94 17.38 22.65
N GLY A 656 -3.18 18.25 23.29
CA GLY A 656 -3.17 18.38 24.75
C GLY A 656 -4.53 18.78 25.33
N ARG A 657 -5.17 19.80 24.76
CA ARG A 657 -6.50 20.30 25.18
C ARG A 657 -7.60 19.27 24.96
N PHE A 658 -7.58 18.60 23.81
CA PHE A 658 -8.49 17.51 23.49
C PHE A 658 -8.46 16.42 24.58
N VAL A 659 -7.25 15.92 24.91
CA VAL A 659 -7.11 14.85 25.91
C VAL A 659 -7.45 15.38 27.31
N GLU A 660 -7.09 16.62 27.64
CA GLU A 660 -7.46 17.25 28.89
C GLU A 660 -8.98 17.33 29.07
N HIS A 661 -9.70 17.89 28.09
CA HIS A 661 -11.16 18.03 28.11
C HIS A 661 -11.85 16.67 28.24
N LEU A 662 -11.47 15.71 27.40
CA LEU A 662 -12.02 14.36 27.45
C LEU A 662 -11.74 13.69 28.81
N SER A 663 -10.55 13.88 29.37
CA SER A 663 -10.18 13.26 30.66
C SER A 663 -10.94 13.82 31.86
N LYS A 664 -11.43 15.05 31.78
CA LYS A 664 -12.29 15.68 32.79
C LYS A 664 -13.76 15.32 32.63
N SER A 665 -14.14 14.72 31.50
CA SER A 665 -15.51 14.31 31.22
C SER A 665 -15.94 13.08 32.04
N LYS A 666 -17.25 12.91 32.20
CA LYS A 666 -17.85 11.75 32.89
C LYS A 666 -17.57 10.40 32.21
N ILE A 667 -17.14 10.40 30.95
CA ILE A 667 -16.94 9.20 30.13
C ILE A 667 -15.47 8.79 30.00
N TRP A 668 -14.53 9.47 30.68
CA TRP A 668 -13.09 9.19 30.57
C TRP A 668 -12.73 7.72 30.81
N ASN A 669 -13.34 7.13 31.85
CA ASN A 669 -13.15 5.72 32.20
C ASN A 669 -13.82 4.73 31.25
N GLU A 670 -14.50 5.21 30.22
CA GLU A 670 -15.14 4.42 29.15
C GLU A 670 -14.60 4.83 27.77
N SER A 671 -13.52 5.63 27.71
CA SER A 671 -13.00 6.22 26.48
C SER A 671 -11.54 5.84 26.23
N VAL A 672 -11.17 5.80 24.95
CA VAL A 672 -9.78 5.70 24.49
C VAL A 672 -9.55 6.64 23.31
N VAL A 673 -8.36 7.22 23.27
CA VAL A 673 -7.83 8.07 22.21
C VAL A 673 -6.67 7.33 21.56
N PHE A 674 -6.72 7.22 20.24
CA PHE A 674 -5.65 6.75 19.38
C PHE A 674 -5.22 7.89 18.46
N ILE A 675 -3.93 8.15 18.38
CA ILE A 675 -3.35 9.21 17.55
C ILE A 675 -2.20 8.61 16.76
N LEU A 676 -2.14 8.89 15.46
CA LEU A 676 -1.05 8.52 14.55
C LEU A 676 -0.93 9.53 13.41
N GLU A 677 0.21 9.49 12.73
CA GLU A 677 0.38 10.08 11.40
C GLU A 677 -0.26 9.17 10.34
N ASP A 678 -0.83 9.75 9.30
CA ASP A 678 -1.34 8.99 8.15
C ASP A 678 -0.24 8.24 7.41
N ASP A 679 0.95 8.83 7.35
CA ASP A 679 2.18 8.19 6.91
C ASP A 679 3.43 8.84 7.54
N ALA A 680 4.62 8.30 7.29
CA ALA A 680 5.89 8.86 7.78
C ALA A 680 6.55 9.82 6.77
N GLN A 681 6.15 9.71 5.50
CA GLN A 681 6.65 10.39 4.32
C GLN A 681 8.18 10.50 4.34
N ASN A 682 8.67 11.68 4.71
CA ASN A 682 10.02 12.15 4.42
C ASN A 682 10.82 12.55 5.65
N GLY A 683 10.26 12.32 6.84
CA GLY A 683 11.05 12.43 8.05
C GLY A 683 12.21 11.44 8.03
N PRO A 684 13.43 11.84 8.45
CA PRO A 684 14.49 10.87 8.67
C PRO A 684 14.25 10.08 9.96
N ASP A 685 14.32 8.76 9.88
CA ASP A 685 14.32 7.85 11.04
C ASP A 685 15.50 6.87 10.96
N HIS A 686 16.11 6.58 12.11
CA HIS A 686 17.28 5.72 12.19
C HIS A 686 16.98 4.21 12.17
N VAL A 687 15.73 3.81 12.39
CA VAL A 687 15.29 2.40 12.46
C VAL A 687 14.68 1.95 11.14
N ASP A 688 13.63 2.63 10.68
CA ASP A 688 12.94 2.33 9.41
C ASP A 688 12.22 3.58 8.91
N ALA A 689 12.17 3.78 7.59
CA ALA A 689 11.49 4.92 7.00
C ALA A 689 9.98 4.97 7.30
N HIS A 690 9.36 3.84 7.66
CA HIS A 690 7.94 3.79 8.06
C HIS A 690 7.72 4.08 9.55
N ARG A 691 8.78 4.19 10.37
CA ARG A 691 8.62 4.36 11.81
C ARG A 691 8.10 5.75 12.14
N SER A 692 7.00 5.81 12.88
CA SER A 692 6.28 7.05 13.16
C SER A 692 5.89 7.13 14.64
N ILE A 693 5.38 8.30 15.03
CA ILE A 693 4.79 8.49 16.35
C ILE A 693 3.39 7.89 16.41
N ALA A 694 3.04 7.38 17.58
CA ALA A 694 1.67 7.06 17.94
C ALA A 694 1.45 7.36 19.42
N PHE A 695 0.22 7.73 19.77
CA PHE A 695 -0.17 7.99 21.15
C PHE A 695 -1.46 7.24 21.49
N VAL A 696 -1.51 6.71 22.70
CA VAL A 696 -2.69 6.07 23.27
C VAL A 696 -2.96 6.70 24.63
N ALA A 697 -4.19 7.20 24.84
CA ALA A 697 -4.62 7.81 26.09
C ALA A 697 -6.04 7.35 26.43
N GLY A 698 -6.38 7.22 27.69
CA GLY A 698 -7.70 6.74 28.11
C GLY A 698 -7.71 6.28 29.55
N GLY A 699 -8.91 6.10 30.12
CA GLY A 699 -9.04 5.62 31.49
C GLY A 699 -8.39 4.25 31.70
N PHE A 700 -8.49 3.33 30.74
CA PHE A 700 -7.91 1.99 30.85
C PHE A 700 -6.44 1.89 30.42
N VAL A 701 -5.88 2.95 29.84
CA VAL A 701 -4.52 2.95 29.32
C VAL A 701 -3.51 2.97 30.47
N LYS A 702 -2.45 2.17 30.36
CA LYS A 702 -1.36 2.13 31.35
C LYS A 702 -0.71 3.51 31.49
N ARG A 703 -0.09 3.73 32.65
CA ARG A 703 0.63 4.96 32.98
C ARG A 703 2.12 4.67 33.16
N GLY A 704 2.98 5.55 32.65
CA GLY A 704 4.43 5.44 32.76
C GLY A 704 4.99 4.14 32.18
N PHE A 705 4.41 3.64 31.08
CA PHE A 705 4.80 2.36 30.48
C PHE A 705 5.52 2.59 29.15
N VAL A 706 6.64 1.89 28.93
CA VAL A 706 7.32 1.88 27.61
C VAL A 706 7.01 0.55 26.95
N ASP A 707 6.43 0.59 25.75
CA ASP A 707 6.10 -0.62 24.98
C ASP A 707 6.93 -0.70 23.70
N HIS A 708 7.85 -1.66 23.70
CA HIS A 708 8.72 -1.98 22.56
C HIS A 708 8.10 -2.95 21.56
N THR A 709 6.83 -3.34 21.76
CA THR A 709 6.13 -4.21 20.81
C THR A 709 6.02 -3.53 19.47
N MET A 710 6.32 -4.29 18.41
CA MET A 710 6.14 -3.82 17.04
C MET A 710 4.66 -3.73 16.72
N TYR A 711 4.14 -2.51 16.63
CA TYR A 711 2.77 -2.23 16.19
C TYR A 711 2.80 -1.51 14.85
N SER A 712 1.69 -1.59 14.13
CA SER A 712 1.48 -0.78 12.93
C SER A 712 0.12 -0.09 12.91
N THR A 713 -0.13 0.74 11.90
CA THR A 713 -1.46 1.31 11.60
C THR A 713 -2.55 0.23 11.67
N SER A 714 -2.31 -0.93 11.04
CA SER A 714 -3.21 -2.09 11.08
C SER A 714 -3.42 -2.65 12.50
N GLY A 715 -2.40 -2.62 13.37
CA GLY A 715 -2.52 -3.03 14.77
C GLY A 715 -3.36 -2.08 15.61
N MET A 716 -3.26 -0.78 15.34
CA MET A 716 -4.13 0.24 15.95
C MET A 716 -5.59 0.06 15.51
N LEU A 717 -5.83 -0.12 14.21
CA LEU A 717 -7.15 -0.42 13.67
C LEU A 717 -7.73 -1.70 14.28
N ARG A 718 -6.93 -2.77 14.33
CA ARG A 718 -7.34 -4.03 14.97
C ARG A 718 -7.77 -3.84 16.42
N THR A 719 -7.10 -2.96 17.15
CA THR A 719 -7.46 -2.63 18.53
C THR A 719 -8.83 -1.95 18.61
N MET A 720 -9.08 -0.96 17.74
CA MET A 720 -10.37 -0.27 17.67
C MET A 720 -11.51 -1.20 17.26
N GLU A 721 -11.27 -2.09 16.30
CA GLU A 721 -12.24 -3.09 15.88
C GLU A 721 -12.68 -3.98 17.03
N LEU A 722 -11.73 -4.49 17.82
CA LEU A 722 -12.02 -5.37 18.95
C LEU A 722 -12.84 -4.64 20.02
N ILE A 723 -12.54 -3.37 20.31
CA ILE A 723 -13.32 -2.53 21.24
C ILE A 723 -14.77 -2.35 20.74
N LEU A 724 -14.92 -2.05 19.46
CA LEU A 724 -16.20 -1.71 18.86
C LEU A 724 -17.03 -2.94 18.46
N GLY A 725 -16.41 -4.12 18.43
CA GLY A 725 -17.01 -5.38 17.97
C GLY A 725 -17.07 -5.51 16.45
N LEU A 726 -16.18 -4.81 15.73
CA LEU A 726 -16.09 -4.86 14.27
C LEU A 726 -15.32 -6.10 13.82
N LYS A 727 -15.68 -6.62 12.64
CA LYS A 727 -14.86 -7.61 11.94
C LYS A 727 -13.70 -6.90 11.22
N PRO A 728 -12.55 -7.58 11.06
CA PRO A 728 -11.42 -7.04 10.31
C PRO A 728 -11.82 -6.60 8.91
N MET A 729 -11.22 -5.52 8.43
CA MET A 729 -11.47 -4.94 7.11
C MET A 729 -10.64 -5.63 6.03
N SER A 730 -9.45 -6.12 6.38
CA SER A 730 -8.52 -6.76 5.46
C SER A 730 -7.79 -7.95 6.09
N GLN A 731 -6.84 -8.53 5.37
CA GLN A 731 -5.93 -9.53 5.95
C GLN A 731 -4.92 -8.88 6.91
N TYR A 732 -4.66 -7.58 6.76
CA TYR A 732 -3.64 -6.84 7.51
C TYR A 732 -4.05 -6.59 8.95
N ASP A 733 -5.19 -5.97 9.20
CA ASP A 733 -5.75 -5.83 10.55
C ASP A 733 -6.11 -7.18 11.18
N ALA A 734 -6.62 -8.14 10.40
CA ALA A 734 -6.87 -9.50 10.88
C ALA A 734 -5.60 -10.18 11.40
N ALA A 735 -4.44 -9.93 10.79
CA ALA A 735 -3.17 -10.51 11.23
C ALA A 735 -2.50 -9.76 12.38
N ALA A 736 -2.75 -8.46 12.45
CA ALA A 736 -1.99 -7.51 13.23
C ALA A 736 -2.10 -7.80 14.74
N THR A 737 -1.04 -7.45 15.43
CA THR A 737 -0.95 -7.48 16.89
C THR A 737 -1.75 -6.30 17.45
N PRO A 738 -2.86 -6.51 18.18
CA PRO A 738 -3.56 -5.40 18.81
C PRO A 738 -2.72 -4.85 19.97
N MET A 739 -2.94 -3.58 20.31
CA MET A 739 -2.19 -2.82 21.30
C MET A 739 -2.59 -3.16 22.75
N TRP A 740 -2.96 -4.41 23.03
CA TRP A 740 -3.51 -4.87 24.32
C TRP A 740 -2.54 -4.62 25.49
N ARG A 741 -1.22 -4.64 25.24
CA ARG A 741 -0.20 -4.38 26.26
C ARG A 741 -0.22 -2.93 26.76
N CYS A 742 -0.78 -1.99 26.00
CA CYS A 742 -0.97 -0.60 26.40
C CYS A 742 -2.06 -0.43 27.46
N PHE A 743 -2.84 -1.47 27.75
CA PHE A 743 -4.02 -1.38 28.61
C PHE A 743 -3.87 -2.16 29.92
N SER A 744 -4.54 -1.66 30.95
CA SER A 744 -4.70 -2.30 32.25
C SER A 744 -6.13 -2.80 32.42
N ASN A 745 -6.35 -3.78 33.31
CA ASN A 745 -7.69 -4.34 33.56
C ASN A 745 -8.60 -3.46 34.44
N LYS A 746 -8.11 -2.32 34.93
CA LYS A 746 -8.85 -1.37 35.76
C LYS A 746 -8.65 0.05 35.25
N PRO A 747 -9.70 0.88 35.22
CA PRO A 747 -9.52 2.26 34.79
C PRO A 747 -8.76 3.06 35.85
N ASN A 748 -7.94 4.00 35.40
CA ASN A 748 -7.32 5.04 36.16
C ASN A 748 -7.99 6.39 35.83
N ALA A 749 -8.75 6.90 36.80
CA ALA A 749 -9.50 8.14 36.68
C ALA A 749 -8.62 9.42 36.73
N ALA A 750 -7.30 9.30 36.80
CA ALA A 750 -6.40 10.45 36.73
C ALA A 750 -6.62 11.21 35.42
N THR A 751 -6.90 12.51 35.56
CA THR A 751 -7.05 13.42 34.44
C THR A 751 -5.70 13.76 33.84
N PHE A 752 -5.70 14.15 32.57
CA PHE A 752 -4.55 14.80 31.93
C PHE A 752 -4.69 16.32 32.08
N THR A 753 -3.57 17.04 32.17
CA THR A 753 -3.55 18.50 32.19
C THR A 753 -2.68 18.97 31.05
N SER A 754 -3.27 19.75 30.13
CA SER A 754 -2.54 20.26 28.99
C SER A 754 -1.46 21.23 29.44
N LYS A 755 -0.34 21.22 28.73
CA LYS A 755 0.76 22.16 28.90
C LYS A 755 0.60 23.28 27.89
N GLN A 756 0.87 24.50 28.32
CA GLN A 756 0.93 25.65 27.41
C GLN A 756 2.06 25.44 26.39
N ALA A 757 1.86 25.94 25.17
CA ALA A 757 2.88 25.92 24.13
C ALA A 757 4.16 26.61 24.63
N GLY A 758 5.32 25.96 24.45
CA GLY A 758 6.62 26.52 24.82
C GLY A 758 7.19 27.51 23.79
N VAL A 759 6.41 27.82 22.75
CA VAL A 759 6.71 28.76 21.67
C VAL A 759 5.50 29.64 21.35
N ASP A 760 5.72 30.77 20.68
CA ASP A 760 4.66 31.69 20.28
C ASP A 760 3.87 31.16 19.07
N LEU A 761 2.59 30.83 19.27
CA LEU A 761 1.69 30.33 18.23
C LEU A 761 1.31 31.39 17.18
N ALA A 762 1.54 32.68 17.46
CA ALA A 762 1.35 33.76 16.50
C ALA A 762 2.61 34.03 15.66
N GLN A 763 3.72 33.34 15.94
CA GLN A 763 4.97 33.56 15.24
C GLN A 763 4.83 33.19 13.76
N LYS A 764 5.17 34.14 12.90
CA LYS A 764 5.14 34.00 11.45
C LYS A 764 6.53 33.97 10.85
N ASN A 765 6.67 33.32 9.70
CA ASN A 765 7.84 33.46 8.87
C ASN A 765 7.94 34.91 8.36
N VAL A 766 9.01 35.61 8.74
CA VAL A 766 9.27 37.01 8.31
C VAL A 766 10.53 37.14 7.47
N ALA A 767 11.42 36.14 7.52
CA ALA A 767 12.68 36.17 6.79
C ALA A 767 12.42 35.97 5.30
N VAL A 768 13.00 36.84 4.47
CA VAL A 768 13.01 36.68 3.01
C VAL A 768 14.37 36.11 2.61
N ASN A 769 14.44 34.81 2.39
CA ASN A 769 15.66 34.08 2.05
C ASN A 769 15.41 33.06 0.93
N THR A 770 16.33 32.12 0.72
CA THR A 770 16.16 31.08 -0.32
C THR A 770 14.96 30.20 -0.03
N ASN A 771 14.80 29.74 1.21
CA ASN A 771 13.72 28.84 1.59
C ASN A 771 12.35 29.50 1.59
N SER A 772 12.24 30.75 2.02
CA SER A 772 10.97 31.48 1.97
C SER A 772 10.51 31.71 0.53
N ARG A 773 11.42 32.07 -0.38
CA ARG A 773 11.13 32.22 -1.81
C ARG A 773 10.76 30.91 -2.49
N ARG A 774 11.35 29.78 -2.06
CA ARG A 774 10.94 28.44 -2.51
C ARG A 774 9.53 28.12 -2.01
N SER A 775 9.26 28.38 -0.73
CA SER A 775 7.98 28.08 -0.09
C SER A 775 6.82 28.92 -0.64
N ASP A 776 7.07 30.17 -1.04
CA ASP A 776 6.06 31.04 -1.67
C ASP A 776 5.62 30.55 -3.08
N GLN A 777 6.33 29.58 -3.66
CA GLN A 777 5.98 28.96 -4.95
C GLN A 777 5.11 27.71 -4.81
N PHE A 778 4.88 27.23 -3.57
CA PHE A 778 4.13 26.02 -3.31
C PHE A 778 2.62 26.28 -3.22
N ASP A 779 1.83 25.34 -3.73
CA ASP A 779 0.41 25.27 -3.43
C ASP A 779 0.22 24.45 -2.14
N LEU A 780 -0.03 25.15 -1.04
CA LEU A 780 -0.29 24.54 0.27
C LEU A 780 -1.80 24.51 0.60
N SER A 781 -2.66 24.89 -0.34
CA SER A 781 -4.12 24.86 -0.15
C SER A 781 -4.72 23.47 -0.36
N VAL A 782 -3.97 22.58 -1.00
CA VAL A 782 -4.32 21.18 -1.21
C VAL A 782 -3.27 20.32 -0.49
N PRO A 783 -3.67 19.31 0.31
CA PRO A 783 -2.73 18.39 0.93
C PRO A 783 -1.83 17.74 -0.12
N ASP A 784 -0.54 17.60 0.20
CA ASP A 784 0.46 16.89 -0.62
C ASP A 784 0.61 17.36 -2.07
N ALA A 785 0.17 18.58 -2.39
CA ALA A 785 0.35 19.16 -3.73
C ALA A 785 1.80 19.58 -4.01
N ILE A 786 2.68 19.43 -3.03
CA ILE A 786 4.07 19.87 -3.03
C ILE A 786 5.01 18.69 -3.08
N ASP A 787 6.23 18.95 -3.55
CA ASP A 787 7.30 17.99 -3.39
C ASP A 787 7.71 17.92 -1.91
N ASP A 788 7.34 16.82 -1.29
CA ASP A 788 7.55 16.49 0.11
C ASP A 788 9.03 16.51 0.56
N LEU A 789 9.99 16.18 -0.32
CA LEU A 789 11.42 16.23 0.05
C LEU A 789 11.94 17.65 0.13
N ILE A 790 11.61 18.43 -0.88
CA ILE A 790 11.88 19.87 -0.90
C ILE A 790 11.28 20.51 0.35
N PHE A 791 10.05 20.11 0.68
CA PHE A 791 9.32 20.64 1.81
C PHE A 791 9.97 20.25 3.14
N SER A 792 10.29 18.97 3.32
CA SER A 792 11.00 18.46 4.50
C SER A 792 12.37 19.10 4.68
N GLU A 793 13.09 19.36 3.60
CA GLU A 793 14.35 20.12 3.62
C GLU A 793 14.16 21.55 4.12
N ILE A 794 13.18 22.25 3.57
CA ILE A 794 12.84 23.61 3.97
C ILE A 794 12.47 23.63 5.45
N VAL A 795 11.68 22.67 5.93
CA VAL A 795 11.33 22.53 7.35
C VAL A 795 12.58 22.31 8.19
N TRP A 796 13.45 21.36 7.81
CA TRP A 796 14.72 21.10 8.52
C TRP A 796 15.60 22.34 8.62
N GLN A 797 15.87 23.00 7.49
CA GLN A 797 16.71 24.21 7.45
C GLN A 797 16.07 25.39 8.17
N THR A 798 14.74 25.48 8.21
CA THR A 798 14.04 26.51 8.99
C THR A 798 14.19 26.26 10.49
N VAL A 799 14.16 25.00 10.92
CA VAL A 799 14.28 24.58 12.32
C VAL A 799 15.73 24.58 12.82
N ARG A 800 16.67 24.06 12.03
CA ARG A 800 18.09 23.86 12.39
C ARG A 800 19.03 24.95 11.87
N GLY A 801 18.53 25.87 11.05
CA GLY A 801 19.29 26.96 10.42
C GLY A 801 19.56 26.74 8.93
N GLU A 802 19.58 27.82 8.15
CA GLU A 802 19.57 27.81 6.67
C GLU A 802 20.72 27.01 6.03
N LYS A 803 21.86 26.91 6.72
CA LYS A 803 23.05 26.16 6.24
C LYS A 803 23.19 24.77 6.85
N SER A 804 22.21 24.32 7.63
CA SER A 804 22.25 23.00 8.26
C SER A 804 22.14 21.88 7.23
N ILE A 805 22.83 20.78 7.51
CA ILE A 805 22.76 19.56 6.71
C ILE A 805 21.99 18.53 7.53
N MET A 806 21.07 17.80 6.89
CA MET A 806 20.43 16.65 7.53
C MET A 806 21.49 15.60 7.94
N PRO A 807 21.43 15.05 9.17
CA PRO A 807 22.47 14.19 9.72
C PRO A 807 22.82 12.96 8.87
N ALA A 808 24.04 12.47 9.06
CA ALA A 808 24.53 11.23 8.47
C ALA A 808 24.14 10.02 9.35
N PRO A 809 24.00 8.80 8.78
CA PRO A 809 23.34 7.67 9.43
C PRO A 809 24.06 7.16 10.67
N ARG A 810 23.28 6.72 11.67
CA ARG A 810 23.60 5.61 12.57
C ARG A 810 22.75 4.41 12.16
N ARG A 811 23.32 3.20 12.11
CA ARG A 811 22.62 1.99 11.66
C ARG A 811 22.23 1.15 12.87
N GLY A 812 20.95 0.86 13.04
CA GLY A 812 20.44 -0.16 13.97
C GLY A 812 20.13 -1.46 13.23
N ALA A 813 20.54 -2.60 13.78
CA ALA A 813 20.00 -3.90 13.38
C ALA A 813 18.77 -4.19 14.24
N PHE A 814 17.64 -4.58 13.63
CA PHE A 814 16.44 -4.95 14.38
C PHE A 814 16.75 -6.11 15.35
N VAL A 815 16.69 -5.84 16.65
CA VAL A 815 16.76 -6.88 17.68
C VAL A 815 15.34 -7.34 17.94
N ARG A 816 15.01 -8.56 17.50
CA ARG A 816 13.90 -9.28 18.11
C ARG A 816 14.39 -9.81 19.44
N LEU A 817 13.86 -9.28 20.53
CA LEU A 817 13.97 -9.93 21.82
C LEU A 817 13.10 -11.20 21.73
N GLU A 818 13.73 -12.34 21.43
CA GLU A 818 13.08 -13.62 21.71
C GLU A 818 12.80 -13.66 23.21
N LYS A 819 11.53 -13.93 23.59
CA LYS A 819 11.25 -14.39 24.94
C LYS A 819 12.00 -15.69 25.11
N ARG A 820 12.94 -15.74 26.07
CA ARG A 820 13.40 -17.03 26.61
C ARG A 820 12.13 -17.78 27.02
N GLY A 821 11.87 -18.91 26.36
CA GLY A 821 10.87 -19.85 26.83
C GLY A 821 11.37 -20.41 28.16
N ASP A 822 10.58 -20.27 29.21
CA ASP A 822 10.71 -21.08 30.40
C ASP A 822 10.24 -22.48 30.00
N ASP A 823 11.13 -23.33 29.48
CA ASP A 823 10.93 -24.78 29.28
C ASP A 823 12.25 -25.46 28.82
N GLU A 824 13.40 -25.23 29.48
CA GLU A 824 14.57 -26.14 29.42
C GLU A 824 15.35 -26.10 30.74
N GLU A 825 14.78 -26.68 31.80
CA GLU A 825 15.55 -27.30 32.88
C GLU A 825 15.24 -28.80 32.85
N GLU A 826 16.00 -29.57 32.06
CA GLU A 826 16.25 -30.99 32.36
C GLU A 826 17.52 -31.47 31.63
N GLU A 827 18.54 -31.75 32.45
CA GLU A 827 19.63 -32.73 32.33
C GLU A 827 20.36 -32.94 30.99
N PHE A 828 21.65 -32.61 30.97
CA PHE A 828 22.68 -33.51 30.44
C PHE A 828 23.98 -33.39 31.25
N ASP A 829 24.16 -34.36 32.15
CA ASP A 829 25.45 -34.74 32.71
C ASP A 829 25.83 -36.10 32.08
N GLN A 830 26.99 -36.13 31.41
CA GLN A 830 27.81 -37.31 31.04
C GLN A 830 27.14 -38.54 30.40
N ASP A 831 27.18 -38.64 29.06
CA ASP A 831 27.99 -39.60 28.26
C ASP A 831 27.64 -39.56 26.76
#